data_AF-A0A8C6NSH9-F1
#
_entry.id   AF-A0A8C6NSH9-F1
#
_cell.length_a   1.000
_cell.length_b   1.000
_cell.length_c   1.000
_cell.angle_alpha   90.00
_cell.angle_beta   90.00
_cell.angle_gamma   90.00
#
_symmetry.space_group_name_H-M   'P 1'
#
loop_
_entity.id
_entity.type
_entity.pdbx_description
1 polymer ?
#
loop_
_entity_poly.entity_id
_entity_poly.type
_entity_poly.pdbx_seq_one_letter_code
_entity_poly.pdbx_strand_id
1 'polypeptide(L)'
;MMVFVGRGTAATASRKLLRHHLKCKVSCVFGLPPGAGGWSPMVTDHDPWLQVDLREQMEVTAVATQGRYDSWDWVSSYLLLYSDTGRIWKQHRHEDGLERFVGNVNSETVVQNKLSHPLKTRFLRFVPLDWNPSGWMGLRVEVFGCSYKSYVADFDGRSSLLYRFNQKSMSTVKDVISLRFKSHQAEGVLLHGEGQRGDYITLELHRGKLDLYLNLDDSRSKFSSRRVPVTVGSLLDDQHWHSVHMERFNKQVNLTVDSHSQHFQTKGDGHSLEVDYELSFGGIPLPGKPGTFLRKNFNGCVENLYYNGINVIDLAKRRKPQIHSGNVTFSCSPPQLVACTFLSSSSSFLSLPSAAPATGEFSVRFQFRTWNPEGLLLSVQLSPSPQKLELQISNSWLHLTLHSAGRQRSEVSAGQVNDGLWHAVSLTCRNLRISLTVDGEPSSNVDLWEQVESKGSFYFGGCPPMDCHVHTPAFQGCMQLISINNQLLNLTHVQQGFLGSYNELQFETCNMKDRCLPNLCEHGARCSQTWSSFSCDCSGTGYSGATCHNSIYESSCETYKLSGSSSGFYFIDPDGSGPLGPTQVYCNMTENKVWTILSHNSTSPVRVPASSPQKPYNVKFSYNASADQLRAVISGSDQCQQEVVYTCKRSRLFNTKDGSPLSWWLDREGERRSYWGGFLPGVQQCSCSLEENCMDMNYFCNCDADRDTWANDTGILSYKDHLPVSQIFIGDTNRTGSEAVYHVGPLRCYGDKSIWNAASFYQESSYLYFPTLQAELASDISFYFKTSTPSGVFLENQGLKDFIRLELSSPSVVTFSFDVGNGPAVLSVKSHLPLNDRQWHYVRAERNVKEASLQVDQLPLRFLEAPADGHLRLQLSSQLFVGGTASQQRGFLGCIRSLTVNGRSVDLEERAKMTPGVTSGCPGYCSGSSSLCHNRGRCIEKNNGYICDCSQSAYGGTTCNQEVSVSFDRESSVTYTFQEPFSVMQNRSSQVSSVSKDSRAREDVAFSFVTSQRPSMLLTVSTFSQQYIAVILTRNGSLQIWYHLQTDRSPDVFGPALGNLADGRLHRIRMHRVGKNLYVQVSNVPEKLYRYLTLGKVIRMENLDEEVMKAASKGFIGCLSSVQFNHVAPLKAALTNRGSSLITLTRGNVPASGHDCNSHHHPLTLPPAVFSGVVTAVVFIAVCALAVVSRLLYQQRQAQRNSSIKEEHRHSTYTDYRTELHLHNSVRDSVKEYYI
;
A
#
# COMPACT_ATOMS: atom_id res chain seq x y z
N MET A 1 14.52 14.38 52.34
CA MET A 1 13.43 15.38 52.33
C MET A 1 13.26 15.90 50.92
N MET A 2 12.25 15.40 50.19
CA MET A 2 11.84 16.02 48.92
C MET A 2 11.31 17.44 49.16
N VAL A 3 11.26 18.26 48.12
CA VAL A 3 10.55 19.56 48.15
C VAL A 3 9.47 19.56 47.08
N PHE A 4 8.28 19.99 47.47
CA PHE A 4 7.17 20.24 46.55
C PHE A 4 7.12 21.74 46.25
N VAL A 5 7.03 22.09 44.97
CA VAL A 5 6.83 23.46 44.49
C VAL A 5 5.68 23.41 43.50
N GLY A 6 4.64 24.21 43.71
CA GLY A 6 3.61 24.42 42.70
C GLY A 6 3.51 25.91 42.41
N ARG A 7 2.88 26.25 41.28
CA ARG A 7 2.17 27.53 41.22
C ARG A 7 0.90 27.40 42.09
N GLY A 8 0.51 28.48 42.77
CA GLY A 8 -0.53 28.44 43.79
C GLY A 8 -0.08 27.91 45.16
N THR A 9 -1.04 27.48 45.98
CA THR A 9 -0.85 27.26 47.43
C THR A 9 0.05 26.07 47.81
N ALA A 10 0.64 26.15 49.01
CA ALA A 10 1.65 25.21 49.49
C ALA A 10 1.15 23.75 49.57
N ALA A 11 1.82 22.86 48.84
CA ALA A 11 1.49 21.44 48.78
C ALA A 11 1.85 20.71 50.09
N THR A 12 0.98 19.79 50.51
CA THR A 12 1.14 18.96 51.72
C THR A 12 1.04 17.47 51.37
N ALA A 13 1.93 16.65 51.94
CA ALA A 13 2.04 15.22 51.62
C ALA A 13 1.20 14.34 52.55
N SER A 14 0.49 13.35 51.97
CA SER A 14 -0.35 12.40 52.72
C SER A 14 0.49 11.34 53.44
N ARG A 15 0.13 11.03 54.70
CA ARG A 15 0.85 10.08 55.57
C ARG A 15 0.34 8.63 55.49
N LYS A 16 -0.58 8.32 54.56
CA LYS A 16 -1.20 6.99 54.37
C LYS A 16 -1.20 6.55 52.90
N LEU A 17 -0.10 5.96 52.43
CA LEU A 17 -0.12 5.04 51.28
C LEU A 17 0.65 3.75 51.62
N LEU A 18 -0.11 2.65 51.59
CA LEU A 18 0.31 1.23 51.51
C LEU A 18 1.60 0.82 52.26
N ARG A 19 1.43 0.17 53.43
CA ARG A 19 2.45 -0.66 54.08
C ARG A 19 2.39 -2.10 53.54
N HIS A 20 3.15 -2.44 52.49
CA HIS A 20 3.54 -3.83 52.20
C HIS A 20 4.89 -3.90 51.46
N HIS A 21 5.47 -5.10 51.39
CA HIS A 21 6.91 -5.31 51.22
C HIS A 21 7.40 -5.19 49.76
N LEU A 22 8.26 -4.19 49.50
CA LEU A 22 9.16 -4.11 48.34
C LEU A 22 10.45 -3.36 48.77
N LYS A 23 11.63 -3.79 48.29
CA LYS A 23 12.93 -3.31 48.80
C LYS A 23 13.37 -1.92 48.29
N CYS A 24 12.66 -1.33 47.33
CA CYS A 24 12.75 0.10 47.02
C CYS A 24 11.39 0.77 47.27
N LYS A 25 11.30 1.60 48.32
CA LYS A 25 10.24 2.61 48.47
C LYS A 25 10.85 3.90 48.99
N VAL A 26 10.73 4.98 48.21
CA VAL A 26 11.18 6.33 48.61
C VAL A 26 10.13 6.97 49.54
N SER A 27 9.97 6.42 50.74
CA SER A 27 8.90 6.82 51.65
C SER A 27 9.14 8.21 52.23
N CYS A 28 8.34 9.20 51.80
CA CYS A 28 8.38 10.56 52.32
C CYS A 28 7.74 10.66 53.72
N VAL A 29 8.55 10.45 54.76
CA VAL A 29 8.13 10.72 56.14
C VAL A 29 8.37 12.20 56.47
N PHE A 30 7.28 12.97 56.54
CA PHE A 30 7.25 14.24 57.28
C PHE A 30 6.50 14.12 58.60
N GLY A 31 6.91 14.94 59.57
CA GLY A 31 6.42 14.95 60.95
C GLY A 31 5.44 16.09 61.21
N LEU A 32 4.24 16.02 60.62
CA LEU A 32 3.12 16.90 60.95
C LEU A 32 1.82 16.09 61.16
N PRO A 33 0.78 16.66 61.81
CA PRO A 33 -0.45 15.94 62.18
C PRO A 33 -1.29 15.48 60.97
N PRO A 34 -2.20 14.50 61.14
CA PRO A 34 -3.05 14.01 60.07
C PRO A 34 -4.30 14.89 59.86
N GLY A 35 -4.42 15.56 58.71
CA GLY A 35 -5.67 16.21 58.27
C GLY A 35 -5.54 17.06 57.00
N ALA A 36 -6.57 16.99 56.14
CA ALA A 36 -6.97 18.02 55.15
C ALA A 36 -5.89 18.65 54.23
N GLY A 37 -4.90 17.88 53.75
CA GLY A 37 -3.82 18.37 52.88
C GLY A 37 -3.84 17.85 51.43
N GLY A 38 -3.61 18.74 50.47
CA GLY A 38 -3.45 18.45 49.03
C GLY A 38 -3.13 19.73 48.24
N TRP A 39 -2.48 19.63 47.07
CA TRP A 39 -2.23 20.78 46.19
C TRP A 39 -3.48 21.14 45.38
N SER A 40 -3.66 22.44 45.17
CA SER A 40 -4.62 23.06 44.25
C SER A 40 -4.01 24.36 43.72
N PRO A 41 -4.12 24.66 42.41
CA PRO A 41 -3.69 25.92 41.84
C PRO A 41 -4.64 27.06 42.21
N MET A 42 -4.20 28.31 42.01
CA MET A 42 -5.08 29.48 42.06
C MET A 42 -6.00 29.50 40.84
N VAL A 43 -7.22 30.03 41.00
CA VAL A 43 -8.23 30.10 39.91
C VAL A 43 -7.77 31.03 38.76
N THR A 44 -6.79 31.89 39.01
CA THR A 44 -6.17 32.81 38.03
C THR A 44 -4.87 32.28 37.41
N ASP A 45 -4.45 31.04 37.69
CA ASP A 45 -3.26 30.44 37.07
C ASP A 45 -3.68 29.67 35.81
N HIS A 46 -3.34 30.22 34.64
CA HIS A 46 -3.70 29.65 33.35
C HIS A 46 -2.82 28.46 32.93
N ASP A 47 -1.62 28.31 33.51
CA ASP A 47 -0.68 27.21 33.24
C ASP A 47 -0.29 26.46 34.55
N PRO A 48 -1.25 25.81 35.24
CA PRO A 48 -1.02 25.26 36.57
C PRO A 48 -0.20 23.96 36.54
N TRP A 49 0.69 23.79 37.53
CA TRP A 49 1.46 22.55 37.70
C TRP A 49 1.99 22.34 39.12
N LEU A 50 2.25 21.07 39.44
CA LEU A 50 2.88 20.60 40.68
C LEU A 50 4.23 19.93 40.37
N GLN A 51 5.31 20.45 40.94
CA GLN A 51 6.69 19.97 40.77
C GLN A 51 7.25 19.34 42.05
N VAL A 52 8.08 18.32 41.88
CA VAL A 52 8.77 17.58 42.96
C VAL A 52 10.29 17.61 42.70
N ASP A 53 11.07 18.11 43.66
CA ASP A 53 12.53 17.93 43.72
C ASP A 53 12.85 16.69 44.55
N LEU A 54 13.37 15.64 43.90
CA LEU A 54 13.79 14.38 44.53
C LEU A 54 15.13 14.52 45.28
N ARG A 55 15.78 15.70 45.22
CA ARG A 55 17.11 16.09 45.76
C ARG A 55 18.30 15.45 45.08
N GLU A 56 18.26 14.16 44.80
CA GLU A 56 19.28 13.42 44.07
C GLU A 56 18.71 12.81 42.78
N GLN A 57 19.57 12.20 41.95
CA GLN A 57 19.11 11.53 40.73
C GLN A 57 18.54 10.16 41.11
N MET A 58 17.28 9.91 40.74
CA MET A 58 16.53 8.70 41.07
C MET A 58 16.14 7.95 39.80
N GLU A 59 16.04 6.64 39.91
CA GLU A 59 15.43 5.79 38.89
C GLU A 59 13.98 5.52 39.31
N VAL A 60 13.05 6.27 38.72
CA VAL A 60 11.62 6.30 39.04
C VAL A 60 10.88 5.25 38.20
N THR A 61 10.14 4.37 38.85
CA THR A 61 9.45 3.22 38.22
C THR A 61 7.92 3.32 38.23
N ALA A 62 7.36 4.20 39.07
CA ALA A 62 5.92 4.48 39.10
C ALA A 62 5.62 5.84 39.76
N VAL A 63 4.46 6.38 39.46
CA VAL A 63 3.83 7.50 40.19
C VAL A 63 2.42 7.10 40.61
N ALA A 64 1.91 7.69 41.69
CA ALA A 64 0.52 7.57 42.08
C ALA A 64 -0.09 8.93 42.37
N THR A 65 -1.35 9.12 41.97
CA THR A 65 -2.15 10.31 42.25
C THR A 65 -3.39 9.95 43.07
N GLN A 66 -3.86 10.90 43.86
CA GLN A 66 -5.11 10.84 44.62
C GLN A 66 -5.72 12.25 44.59
N GLY A 67 -7.04 12.38 44.46
CA GLY A 67 -7.71 13.70 44.51
C GLY A 67 -7.53 14.39 45.86
N ARG A 68 -7.96 15.65 46.00
CA ARG A 68 -7.89 16.37 47.29
C ARG A 68 -8.84 15.71 48.30
N TYR A 69 -8.41 15.58 49.56
CA TYR A 69 -9.20 14.92 50.60
C TYR A 69 -10.52 15.64 50.86
N ASP A 70 -11.62 14.88 50.90
CA ASP A 70 -12.97 15.34 51.26
C ASP A 70 -13.43 16.61 50.50
N SER A 71 -13.08 16.70 49.21
CA SER A 71 -13.61 17.72 48.30
C SER A 71 -13.95 17.14 46.93
N TRP A 72 -14.51 18.00 46.07
CA TRP A 72 -14.81 17.69 44.66
C TRP A 72 -13.59 17.94 43.75
N ASP A 73 -12.42 18.26 44.31
CA ASP A 73 -11.25 18.68 43.55
C ASP A 73 -10.34 17.48 43.21
N TRP A 74 -10.39 17.00 41.97
CA TRP A 74 -9.49 15.96 41.50
C TRP A 74 -9.19 16.10 40.00
N VAL A 75 -7.93 15.84 39.66
CA VAL A 75 -7.43 15.78 38.27
C VAL A 75 -7.70 14.38 37.70
N SER A 76 -8.41 14.29 36.59
CA SER A 76 -8.80 13.04 35.92
C SER A 76 -7.87 12.63 34.78
N SER A 77 -7.06 13.56 34.24
CA SER A 77 -5.92 13.22 33.37
C SER A 77 -4.78 14.25 33.50
N TYR A 78 -3.53 13.84 33.28
CA TYR A 78 -2.37 14.71 33.45
C TYR A 78 -1.18 14.36 32.53
N LEU A 79 -0.30 15.33 32.26
CA LEU A 79 1.04 15.10 31.70
C LEU A 79 2.06 14.88 32.82
N LEU A 80 3.03 13.99 32.59
CA LEU A 80 4.21 13.85 33.43
C LEU A 80 5.46 14.35 32.68
N LEU A 81 6.04 15.46 33.15
CA LEU A 81 7.29 16.00 32.62
C LEU A 81 8.45 15.70 33.59
N TYR A 82 9.68 15.57 33.07
CA TYR A 82 10.87 15.31 33.87
C TYR A 82 12.07 16.17 33.43
N SER A 83 13.01 16.41 34.37
CA SER A 83 14.24 17.21 34.15
C SER A 83 15.32 16.86 35.18
N ASP A 84 16.60 16.97 34.82
CA ASP A 84 17.72 16.86 35.77
C ASP A 84 18.04 18.17 36.49
N THR A 85 17.68 19.33 35.92
CA THR A 85 18.08 20.67 36.41
C THR A 85 16.91 21.50 36.95
N GLY A 86 15.67 21.07 36.73
CA GLY A 86 14.46 21.85 37.04
C GLY A 86 14.12 22.90 35.98
N ARG A 87 14.83 22.88 34.86
CA ARG A 87 14.60 23.59 33.61
C ARG A 87 14.83 22.63 32.44
N ILE A 88 14.34 22.94 31.24
CA ILE A 88 14.36 22.05 30.07
C ILE A 88 13.65 20.71 30.41
N TRP A 89 12.38 20.66 30.05
CA TRP A 89 11.47 19.59 30.44
C TRP A 89 11.16 18.68 29.26
N LYS A 90 11.36 17.38 29.46
CA LYS A 90 10.93 16.34 28.51
C LYS A 90 9.64 15.72 29.01
N GLN A 91 8.68 15.56 28.11
CA GLN A 91 7.46 14.82 28.39
C GLN A 91 7.76 13.31 28.41
N HIS A 92 7.26 12.61 29.43
CA HIS A 92 7.27 11.15 29.45
C HIS A 92 6.04 10.65 28.68
N ARG A 93 6.28 9.82 27.66
CA ARG A 93 5.29 9.19 26.79
C ARG A 93 5.27 7.68 27.07
N HIS A 94 4.12 7.03 26.96
CA HIS A 94 3.99 5.57 27.09
C HIS A 94 4.40 4.84 25.80
N GLU A 95 4.59 3.52 25.86
CA GLU A 95 4.95 2.69 24.69
C GLU A 95 3.87 2.66 23.59
N ASP A 96 2.61 2.91 23.96
CA ASP A 96 1.45 2.96 23.06
C ASP A 96 1.34 4.29 22.29
N GLY A 97 2.33 5.19 22.45
CA GLY A 97 2.32 6.56 21.92
C GLY A 97 1.56 7.57 22.80
N LEU A 98 0.97 7.10 23.90
CA LEU A 98 0.18 7.87 24.87
C LEU A 98 0.96 9.07 25.43
N GLU A 99 0.41 10.26 25.22
CA GLU A 99 0.92 11.54 25.75
C GLU A 99 0.43 11.85 27.18
N ARG A 100 -0.68 11.23 27.59
CA ARG A 100 -1.48 11.54 28.80
C ARG A 100 -1.54 10.36 29.78
N PHE A 101 -1.51 10.64 31.07
CA PHE A 101 -1.74 9.67 32.14
C PHE A 101 -3.17 9.77 32.68
N VAL A 102 -3.76 8.62 32.99
CA VAL A 102 -5.06 8.55 33.66
C VAL A 102 -4.90 8.96 35.12
N GLY A 103 -5.66 9.96 35.54
CA GLY A 103 -5.75 10.46 36.90
C GLY A 103 -6.90 9.82 37.68
N ASN A 104 -7.50 10.59 38.57
CA ASN A 104 -8.47 10.11 39.56
C ASN A 104 -9.93 10.28 39.11
N VAL A 105 -10.81 9.41 39.63
CA VAL A 105 -12.26 9.47 39.39
C VAL A 105 -13.06 10.02 40.59
N ASN A 106 -12.38 10.25 41.72
CA ASN A 106 -12.89 10.89 42.94
C ASN A 106 -11.72 11.32 43.84
N SER A 107 -12.05 11.95 44.97
CA SER A 107 -11.10 12.41 45.99
C SER A 107 -10.27 11.31 46.66
N GLU A 108 -10.85 10.12 46.91
CA GLU A 108 -10.25 9.13 47.82
C GLU A 108 -9.58 7.93 47.13
N THR A 109 -9.89 7.61 45.88
CA THR A 109 -9.21 6.52 45.16
C THR A 109 -7.80 6.90 44.76
N VAL A 110 -6.83 6.05 45.11
CA VAL A 110 -5.45 6.14 44.62
C VAL A 110 -5.37 5.48 43.25
N VAL A 111 -4.85 6.20 42.27
CA VAL A 111 -4.56 5.68 40.93
C VAL A 111 -3.04 5.63 40.77
N GLN A 112 -2.49 4.44 40.51
CA GLN A 112 -1.06 4.22 40.36
C GLN A 112 -0.72 3.87 38.91
N ASN A 113 0.08 4.73 38.28
CA ASN A 113 0.62 4.52 36.95
C ASN A 113 2.07 4.00 37.08
N LYS A 114 2.30 2.74 36.68
CA LYS A 114 3.66 2.22 36.47
C LYS A 114 4.22 2.85 35.19
N LEU A 115 5.52 3.14 35.19
CA LEU A 115 6.21 3.60 33.98
C LEU A 115 6.79 2.37 33.28
N SER A 116 6.53 2.19 31.98
CA SER A 116 7.08 1.06 31.23
C SER A 116 8.62 1.11 31.18
N HIS A 117 9.14 2.32 30.94
CA HIS A 117 10.57 2.62 31.00
C HIS A 117 10.88 3.47 32.24
N PRO A 118 11.78 3.04 33.15
CA PRO A 118 12.15 3.82 34.32
C PRO A 118 12.79 5.18 33.99
N LEU A 119 12.28 6.25 34.61
CA LEU A 119 12.78 7.61 34.43
C LEU A 119 13.98 7.88 35.35
N LYS A 120 15.16 8.08 34.75
CA LYS A 120 16.38 8.52 35.44
C LYS A 120 16.40 10.05 35.50
N THR A 121 15.98 10.61 36.63
CA THR A 121 15.70 12.05 36.76
C THR A 121 15.82 12.55 38.20
N ARG A 122 15.90 13.88 38.39
CA ARG A 122 15.83 14.53 39.70
C ARG A 122 14.51 15.28 39.93
N PHE A 123 13.92 15.85 38.88
CA PHE A 123 12.72 16.66 38.97
C PHE A 123 11.58 16.04 38.17
N LEU A 124 10.39 16.00 38.76
CA LEU A 124 9.14 15.63 38.09
C LEU A 124 8.17 16.81 38.17
N ARG A 125 7.36 17.02 37.13
CA ARG A 125 6.27 18.00 37.09
C ARG A 125 5.00 17.33 36.56
N PHE A 126 3.94 17.38 37.36
CA PHE A 126 2.59 16.97 37.01
C PHE A 126 1.84 18.20 36.49
N VAL A 127 1.35 18.12 35.25
CA VAL A 127 0.54 19.20 34.63
C VAL A 127 -0.87 18.64 34.42
N PRO A 128 -1.91 19.16 35.09
CA PRO A 128 -3.29 18.76 34.85
C PRO A 128 -3.68 18.98 33.39
N LEU A 129 -4.55 18.11 32.86
CA LEU A 129 -5.21 18.29 31.57
C LEU A 129 -6.72 18.33 31.79
N ASP A 130 -7.30 17.24 32.29
CA ASP A 130 -8.71 17.14 32.65
C ASP A 130 -8.88 17.08 34.19
N TRP A 131 -9.99 17.62 34.70
CA TRP A 131 -10.40 17.52 36.09
C TRP A 131 -11.93 17.34 36.23
N ASN A 132 -12.42 17.17 37.45
CA ASN A 132 -13.84 17.05 37.74
C ASN A 132 -14.66 18.27 37.25
N PRO A 133 -15.65 18.13 36.35
CA PRO A 133 -16.52 19.23 35.93
C PRO A 133 -17.35 19.85 37.08
N SER A 134 -17.51 19.14 38.20
CA SER A 134 -18.24 19.61 39.39
C SER A 134 -17.32 20.10 40.52
N GLY A 135 -16.04 20.35 40.25
CA GLY A 135 -15.05 20.82 41.22
C GLY A 135 -13.84 21.48 40.56
N TRP A 136 -12.70 21.51 41.25
CA TRP A 136 -11.47 22.12 40.74
C TRP A 136 -10.32 21.10 40.57
N MET A 137 -9.14 21.60 40.21
CA MET A 137 -7.91 20.79 40.15
C MET A 137 -7.38 20.50 41.55
N GLY A 138 -7.30 19.22 41.92
CA GLY A 138 -6.73 18.78 43.19
C GLY A 138 -5.80 17.56 43.04
N LEU A 139 -4.62 17.60 43.67
CA LEU A 139 -3.64 16.49 43.66
C LEU A 139 -2.99 16.24 45.03
N ARG A 140 -2.91 14.96 45.40
CA ARG A 140 -1.92 14.34 46.30
C ARG A 140 -1.10 13.36 45.47
N VAL A 141 0.23 13.32 45.62
CA VAL A 141 1.11 12.46 44.80
C VAL A 141 2.13 11.64 45.62
N GLU A 142 2.44 10.42 45.19
CA GLU A 142 3.58 9.60 45.66
C GLU A 142 4.43 9.15 44.46
N VAL A 143 5.76 9.06 44.63
CA VAL A 143 6.73 8.69 43.58
C VAL A 143 7.55 7.49 44.05
N PHE A 144 7.67 6.46 43.20
CA PHE A 144 8.32 5.19 43.52
C PHE A 144 9.58 5.00 42.67
N GLY A 145 10.67 4.54 43.29
CA GLY A 145 11.95 4.34 42.61
C GLY A 145 13.08 3.94 43.56
N CYS A 146 14.30 3.89 43.02
CA CYS A 146 15.55 3.66 43.75
C CYS A 146 16.54 4.82 43.51
N SER A 147 17.57 4.98 44.36
CA SER A 147 18.64 5.97 44.14
C SER A 147 19.57 5.54 43.01
N TYR A 148 19.88 6.46 42.09
CA TYR A 148 20.63 6.17 40.87
C TYR A 148 22.06 6.73 40.94
N LYS A 149 23.05 5.94 40.50
CA LYS A 149 24.47 6.35 40.49
C LYS A 149 24.99 6.43 39.06
N SER A 150 25.47 7.61 38.69
CA SER A 150 25.96 7.95 37.36
C SER A 150 27.46 8.25 37.35
N TYR A 151 28.20 7.60 36.44
CA TYR A 151 29.58 7.93 36.10
C TYR A 151 29.57 8.78 34.83
N VAL A 152 29.88 10.07 34.93
CA VAL A 152 29.72 11.03 33.83
C VAL A 152 31.08 11.55 33.34
N ALA A 153 31.17 11.74 32.03
CA ALA A 153 32.25 12.41 31.32
C ALA A 153 31.66 13.46 30.35
N ASP A 154 32.26 14.64 30.29
CA ASP A 154 31.84 15.79 29.47
C ASP A 154 32.91 16.05 28.39
N PHE A 155 32.47 16.17 27.14
CA PHE A 155 33.29 16.23 25.94
C PHE A 155 33.02 17.55 25.20
N ASP A 156 34.06 18.35 24.98
CA ASP A 156 34.00 19.69 24.37
C ASP A 156 34.16 19.69 22.84
N GLY A 157 34.03 18.53 22.18
CA GLY A 157 34.39 18.35 20.77
C GLY A 157 35.90 18.35 20.47
N ARG A 158 36.77 18.46 21.48
CA ARG A 158 38.24 18.36 21.34
C ARG A 158 38.83 17.25 22.20
N SER A 159 38.14 16.90 23.29
CA SER A 159 38.50 15.84 24.22
C SER A 159 38.05 14.47 23.74
N SER A 160 38.76 13.42 24.14
CA SER A 160 38.43 12.02 23.87
C SER A 160 39.00 11.10 24.95
N LEU A 161 38.51 9.87 25.00
CA LEU A 161 39.06 8.79 25.83
C LEU A 161 39.52 7.65 24.92
N LEU A 162 40.77 7.20 25.08
CA LEU A 162 41.36 6.10 24.29
C LEU A 162 41.60 4.90 25.20
N TYR A 163 40.78 3.86 25.07
CA TYR A 163 40.88 2.63 25.85
C TYR A 163 41.79 1.63 25.14
N ARG A 164 42.87 1.23 25.80
CA ARG A 164 43.90 0.34 25.26
C ARG A 164 43.76 -1.07 25.79
N PHE A 165 43.80 -2.03 24.88
CA PHE A 165 43.80 -3.45 25.20
C PHE A 165 45.19 -3.93 25.68
N ASN A 166 45.21 -5.03 26.42
CA ASN A 166 46.47 -5.66 26.86
C ASN A 166 47.17 -6.46 25.72
N GLN A 167 46.52 -6.59 24.56
CA GLN A 167 46.98 -7.35 23.40
C GLN A 167 47.08 -6.43 22.17
N LYS A 168 47.86 -6.82 21.15
CA LYS A 168 48.13 -5.96 19.98
C LYS A 168 46.94 -5.80 19.02
N SER A 169 46.03 -6.76 19.03
CA SER A 169 44.67 -6.67 18.48
C SER A 169 43.73 -7.42 19.42
N MET A 170 42.43 -7.17 19.31
CA MET A 170 41.37 -7.93 19.97
C MET A 170 40.43 -8.49 18.92
N SER A 171 40.26 -9.82 18.92
CA SER A 171 39.25 -10.50 18.12
C SER A 171 38.10 -10.94 19.03
N THR A 172 36.90 -10.38 18.84
CA THR A 172 35.71 -10.70 19.64
C THR A 172 34.67 -11.43 18.80
N VAL A 173 33.93 -12.37 19.41
CA VAL A 173 32.76 -13.04 18.79
C VAL A 173 31.44 -12.51 19.39
N LYS A 174 31.53 -11.89 20.56
CA LYS A 174 30.45 -11.17 21.24
C LYS A 174 30.98 -9.80 21.68
N ASP A 175 30.19 -8.76 21.46
CA ASP A 175 30.41 -7.43 22.04
C ASP A 175 29.14 -6.95 22.72
N VAL A 176 29.29 -6.30 23.88
CA VAL A 176 28.21 -5.59 24.59
C VAL A 176 28.70 -4.19 24.89
N ILE A 177 28.01 -3.19 24.33
CA ILE A 177 28.31 -1.77 24.50
C ILE A 177 27.07 -1.12 25.09
N SER A 178 27.22 -0.34 26.16
CA SER A 178 26.12 0.43 26.71
C SER A 178 26.59 1.77 27.26
N LEU A 179 25.85 2.82 26.96
CA LEU A 179 26.11 4.18 27.43
C LEU A 179 24.80 4.97 27.46
N ARG A 180 24.80 6.11 28.13
CA ARG A 180 23.81 7.17 27.86
C ARG A 180 24.57 8.39 27.35
N PHE A 181 23.97 9.16 26.44
CA PHE A 181 24.57 10.41 25.95
C PHE A 181 23.55 11.54 25.91
N LYS A 182 24.05 12.77 25.93
CA LYS A 182 23.28 14.01 25.87
C LYS A 182 24.03 15.01 25.00
N SER A 183 23.38 15.48 23.93
CA SER A 183 23.97 16.38 22.92
C SER A 183 23.08 17.59 22.66
N HIS A 184 23.68 18.64 22.08
CA HIS A 184 23.00 19.74 21.39
C HIS A 184 23.46 19.90 19.93
N GLN A 185 24.44 19.10 19.52
CA GLN A 185 24.90 19.01 18.13
C GLN A 185 24.21 17.81 17.49
N ALA A 186 23.70 17.97 16.28
CA ALA A 186 23.14 16.88 15.47
C ALA A 186 24.20 15.89 14.93
N GLU A 187 25.49 16.12 15.24
CA GLU A 187 26.65 15.47 14.66
C GLU A 187 27.71 15.16 15.74
N GLY A 188 28.30 13.96 15.74
CA GLY A 188 29.46 13.64 16.59
C GLY A 188 29.72 12.14 16.80
N VAL A 189 30.98 11.71 16.62
CA VAL A 189 31.39 10.30 16.86
C VAL A 189 31.43 9.96 18.36
N LEU A 190 30.61 8.99 18.78
CA LEU A 190 30.53 8.51 20.16
C LEU A 190 31.56 7.41 20.46
N LEU A 191 31.69 6.43 19.56
CA LEU A 191 32.68 5.34 19.63
C LEU A 191 33.24 5.04 18.25
N HIS A 192 34.53 4.71 18.18
CA HIS A 192 35.17 4.16 17.00
C HIS A 192 36.25 3.12 17.35
N GLY A 193 36.39 2.12 16.49
CA GLY A 193 37.50 1.18 16.43
C GLY A 193 37.67 0.65 15.00
N GLU A 194 38.91 0.44 14.58
CA GLU A 194 39.28 -0.13 13.27
C GLU A 194 40.40 -1.16 13.50
N GLY A 195 40.47 -2.19 12.66
CA GLY A 195 41.51 -3.22 12.70
C GLY A 195 42.22 -3.35 11.36
N GLN A 196 43.46 -3.82 11.37
CA GLN A 196 44.35 -3.92 10.19
C GLN A 196 43.77 -4.65 8.96
N ARG A 197 42.71 -5.47 9.11
CA ARG A 197 42.03 -6.14 7.97
C ARG A 197 41.01 -5.25 7.25
N GLY A 198 40.57 -4.14 7.86
CA GLY A 198 39.41 -3.36 7.41
C GLY A 198 38.09 -3.73 8.12
N ASP A 199 38.18 -4.54 9.17
CA ASP A 199 37.15 -4.62 10.22
C ASP A 199 37.06 -3.27 10.92
N TYR A 200 35.84 -2.82 11.22
CA TYR A 200 35.64 -1.60 12.00
C TYR A 200 34.26 -1.58 12.65
N ILE A 201 34.16 -0.81 13.72
CA ILE A 201 32.93 -0.42 14.40
C ILE A 201 32.96 1.09 14.61
N THR A 202 31.93 1.79 14.15
CA THR A 202 31.76 3.23 14.38
C THR A 202 30.32 3.50 14.76
N LEU A 203 30.14 4.17 15.91
CA LEU A 203 28.86 4.65 16.38
C LEU A 203 28.90 6.18 16.44
N GLU A 204 28.10 6.85 15.63
CA GLU A 204 28.08 8.31 15.57
C GLU A 204 26.66 8.88 15.54
N LEU A 205 26.51 10.06 16.12
CA LEU A 205 25.35 10.91 15.92
C LEU A 205 25.52 11.62 14.57
N HIS A 206 24.53 11.52 13.69
CA HIS A 206 24.53 12.10 12.34
C HIS A 206 23.09 12.52 12.00
N ARG A 207 22.92 13.80 11.63
CA ARG A 207 21.61 14.48 11.48
C ARG A 207 20.60 14.13 12.58
N GLY A 208 21.06 14.16 13.83
CA GLY A 208 20.22 13.93 15.02
C GLY A 208 19.73 12.47 15.19
N LYS A 209 20.27 11.51 14.41
CA LYS A 209 19.97 10.08 14.50
C LYS A 209 21.28 9.31 14.79
N LEU A 210 21.18 8.11 15.38
CA LEU A 210 22.36 7.31 15.73
C LEU A 210 22.68 6.32 14.61
N ASP A 211 23.78 6.53 13.90
CA ASP A 211 24.26 5.65 12.84
C ASP A 211 25.32 4.68 13.41
N LEU A 212 25.03 3.38 13.31
CA LEU A 212 26.01 2.31 13.51
C LEU A 212 26.53 1.82 12.17
N TYR A 213 27.85 1.92 11.96
CA TYR A 213 28.56 1.25 10.88
C TYR A 213 29.41 0.12 11.47
N LEU A 214 29.25 -1.11 10.94
CA LEU A 214 29.95 -2.30 11.40
C LEU A 214 30.38 -3.16 10.21
N ASN A 215 31.63 -3.61 10.18
CA ASN A 215 32.16 -4.53 9.18
C ASN A 215 32.88 -5.72 9.84
N LEU A 216 32.68 -6.93 9.30
CA LEU A 216 33.25 -8.20 9.76
C LEU A 216 33.79 -8.98 8.55
N ASP A 217 34.99 -8.63 8.08
CA ASP A 217 35.72 -9.15 6.92
C ASP A 217 34.90 -9.21 5.61
N ASP A 218 35.03 -8.17 4.78
CA ASP A 218 34.51 -8.16 3.40
C ASP A 218 35.70 -8.15 2.41
N SER A 219 35.93 -9.31 1.80
CA SER A 219 37.01 -9.49 0.82
C SER A 219 36.72 -8.83 -0.54
N ARG A 220 35.54 -8.21 -0.73
CA ARG A 220 35.08 -7.70 -2.03
C ARG A 220 35.05 -6.17 -2.07
N SER A 221 36.01 -5.61 -2.81
CA SER A 221 36.03 -4.22 -3.29
C SER A 221 36.23 -3.12 -2.23
N LYS A 222 37.45 -2.57 -2.18
CA LYS A 222 37.73 -1.28 -1.50
C LYS A 222 37.17 -0.05 -2.24
N PHE A 223 36.48 -0.22 -3.38
CA PHE A 223 36.01 0.87 -4.25
C PHE A 223 34.70 0.53 -4.99
N SER A 224 33.52 0.62 -4.34
CA SER A 224 32.25 1.01 -5.01
C SER A 224 31.02 1.07 -4.11
N SER A 225 30.86 0.17 -3.14
CA SER A 225 29.66 0.15 -2.29
C SER A 225 29.69 1.26 -1.22
N ARG A 226 28.77 2.23 -1.34
CA ARG A 226 28.52 3.25 -0.31
C ARG A 226 28.25 2.57 1.03
N ARG A 227 29.04 2.88 2.08
CA ARG A 227 28.85 2.35 3.43
C ARG A 227 27.41 2.67 3.89
N VAL A 228 26.62 1.63 4.17
CA VAL A 228 25.23 1.78 4.65
C VAL A 228 25.23 1.59 6.17
N PRO A 229 24.93 2.62 6.97
CA PRO A 229 24.74 2.46 8.41
C PRO A 229 23.41 1.78 8.72
N VAL A 230 23.27 1.30 9.95
CA VAL A 230 21.97 1.05 10.58
C VAL A 230 21.65 2.25 11.47
N THR A 231 20.65 3.03 11.06
CA THR A 231 20.20 4.25 11.74
C THR A 231 19.12 3.92 12.78
N VAL A 232 19.26 4.42 14.01
CA VAL A 232 18.30 4.23 15.10
C VAL A 232 18.09 5.54 15.88
N GLY A 233 16.87 5.76 16.37
CA GLY A 233 16.51 7.00 17.08
C GLY A 233 16.39 8.23 16.17
N SER A 234 15.89 9.34 16.72
CA SER A 234 15.72 10.61 16.03
C SER A 234 15.60 11.75 17.06
N LEU A 235 15.91 12.98 16.64
CA LEU A 235 15.94 14.18 17.50
C LEU A 235 16.83 13.99 18.75
N LEU A 236 17.92 13.22 18.62
CA LEU A 236 18.83 12.87 19.72
C LEU A 236 19.78 14.02 20.14
N ASP A 237 19.53 15.21 19.59
CA ASP A 237 20.17 16.49 19.87
C ASP A 237 19.32 17.39 20.81
N ASP A 238 18.25 16.83 21.42
CA ASP A 238 17.26 17.57 22.21
C ASP A 238 17.71 18.03 23.60
N GLN A 239 19.00 17.92 23.94
CA GLN A 239 19.58 18.21 25.26
C GLN A 239 19.07 17.32 26.43
N HIS A 240 18.55 16.12 26.17
CA HIS A 240 18.26 15.11 27.20
C HIS A 240 19.15 13.87 27.09
N TRP A 241 19.02 12.96 28.05
CA TRP A 241 19.78 11.71 28.09
C TRP A 241 19.11 10.60 27.30
N HIS A 242 19.70 10.27 26.16
CA HIS A 242 19.37 9.10 25.36
C HIS A 242 20.19 7.89 25.80
N SER A 243 19.58 6.72 25.85
CA SER A 243 20.21 5.48 26.34
C SER A 243 20.49 4.55 25.16
N VAL A 244 21.74 4.11 25.01
CA VAL A 244 22.18 3.22 23.92
C VAL A 244 22.61 1.88 24.50
N HIS A 245 22.11 0.80 23.92
CA HIS A 245 22.55 -0.56 24.20
C HIS A 245 22.77 -1.31 22.88
N MET A 246 23.94 -1.92 22.71
CA MET A 246 24.28 -2.75 21.57
C MET A 246 24.76 -4.11 22.08
N GLU A 247 24.17 -5.18 21.57
CA GLU A 247 24.66 -6.55 21.74
C GLU A 247 24.88 -7.17 20.37
N ARG A 248 26.12 -7.62 20.10
CA ARG A 248 26.49 -8.41 18.92
C ARG A 248 26.80 -9.84 19.34
N PHE A 249 26.32 -10.82 18.58
CA PHE A 249 26.75 -12.22 18.68
C PHE A 249 26.94 -12.80 17.28
N ASN A 250 28.19 -13.20 16.96
CA ASN A 250 28.60 -13.51 15.59
C ASN A 250 28.22 -12.35 14.62
N LYS A 251 27.40 -12.65 13.60
CA LYS A 251 26.87 -11.70 12.62
C LYS A 251 25.57 -11.02 13.05
N GLN A 252 24.92 -11.47 14.13
CA GLN A 252 23.66 -10.89 14.61
C GLN A 252 23.95 -9.69 15.51
N VAL A 253 23.20 -8.60 15.33
CA VAL A 253 23.27 -7.39 16.14
C VAL A 253 21.87 -6.97 16.58
N ASN A 254 21.72 -6.66 17.87
CA ASN A 254 20.63 -5.86 18.39
C ASN A 254 21.19 -4.49 18.81
N LEU A 255 20.57 -3.42 18.33
CA LEU A 255 20.91 -2.03 18.67
C LEU A 255 19.65 -1.31 19.15
N THR A 256 19.61 -0.99 20.45
CA THR A 256 18.55 -0.25 21.12
C THR A 256 18.97 1.19 21.39
N VAL A 257 18.10 2.15 21.04
CA VAL A 257 18.18 3.57 21.43
C VAL A 257 16.88 4.00 22.08
N ASP A 258 16.97 4.32 23.37
CA ASP A 258 15.84 4.46 24.30
C ASP A 258 14.92 3.23 24.27
N SER A 259 13.75 3.33 23.66
CA SER A 259 12.78 2.24 23.47
C SER A 259 12.84 1.58 22.08
N HIS A 260 13.60 2.13 21.13
CA HIS A 260 13.62 1.69 19.74
C HIS A 260 14.75 0.70 19.50
N SER A 261 14.44 -0.54 19.14
CA SER A 261 15.44 -1.59 18.87
C SER A 261 15.45 -2.02 17.40
N GLN A 262 16.63 -2.05 16.79
CA GLN A 262 16.86 -2.63 15.47
C GLN A 262 17.63 -3.94 15.58
N HIS A 263 17.10 -4.99 14.94
CA HIS A 263 17.69 -6.32 14.89
C HIS A 263 18.13 -6.61 13.45
N PHE A 264 19.41 -6.89 13.23
CA PHE A 264 19.94 -7.09 11.88
C PHE A 264 21.11 -8.09 11.83
N GLN A 265 21.48 -8.49 10.62
CA GLN A 265 22.64 -9.34 10.36
C GLN A 265 23.68 -8.59 9.51
N THR A 266 24.95 -8.68 9.89
CA THR A 266 26.07 -8.07 9.15
C THR A 266 26.34 -8.76 7.81
N LYS A 267 26.74 -7.98 6.80
CA LYS A 267 26.95 -8.46 5.42
C LYS A 267 28.29 -9.13 5.13
N GLY A 268 29.30 -8.91 5.97
CA GLY A 268 30.64 -9.50 5.80
C GLY A 268 30.66 -11.03 5.98
N ASP A 269 31.72 -11.67 5.48
CA ASP A 269 31.89 -13.12 5.55
C ASP A 269 32.39 -13.59 6.93
N GLY A 270 33.07 -12.74 7.69
CA GLY A 270 33.61 -13.01 9.03
C GLY A 270 32.56 -13.06 10.16
N HIS A 271 32.85 -13.82 11.22
CA HIS A 271 32.01 -13.93 12.43
C HIS A 271 32.58 -13.18 13.64
N SER A 272 33.88 -12.91 13.62
CA SER A 272 34.58 -12.09 14.61
C SER A 272 34.68 -10.63 14.16
N LEU A 273 34.80 -9.71 15.12
CA LEU A 273 35.28 -8.34 14.89
C LEU A 273 36.75 -8.30 15.35
N GLU A 274 37.69 -7.99 14.46
CA GLU A 274 39.08 -7.69 14.83
C GLU A 274 39.30 -6.18 14.90
N VAL A 275 39.63 -5.67 16.10
CA VAL A 275 40.03 -4.28 16.34
C VAL A 275 41.52 -4.26 16.70
N ASP A 276 42.24 -3.21 16.29
CA ASP A 276 43.62 -2.96 16.75
C ASP A 276 43.67 -2.66 18.26
N TYR A 277 44.85 -2.33 18.80
CA TYR A 277 45.11 -2.21 20.25
C TYR A 277 44.34 -1.10 21.00
N GLU A 278 43.52 -0.26 20.35
CA GLU A 278 42.74 0.79 21.02
C GLU A 278 41.34 1.06 20.45
N LEU A 279 40.41 1.44 21.33
CA LEU A 279 39.09 2.02 21.02
C LEU A 279 39.06 3.49 21.42
N SER A 280 38.50 4.36 20.57
CA SER A 280 38.32 5.77 20.87
C SER A 280 36.85 6.12 21.19
N PHE A 281 36.66 6.98 22.18
CA PHE A 281 35.36 7.52 22.57
C PHE A 281 35.35 9.05 22.50
N GLY A 282 34.28 9.61 21.95
CA GLY A 282 34.09 11.05 21.73
C GLY A 282 34.73 11.64 20.46
N GLY A 283 35.47 10.85 19.69
CA GLY A 283 36.11 11.30 18.45
C GLY A 283 36.99 10.24 17.78
N ILE A 284 37.46 10.55 16.56
CA ILE A 284 38.41 9.72 15.78
C ILE A 284 39.75 10.48 15.68
N PRO A 285 40.73 10.25 16.58
CA PRO A 285 41.98 11.00 16.60
C PRO A 285 42.86 10.66 15.38
N LEU A 286 43.51 11.67 14.79
CA LEU A 286 44.47 11.44 13.72
C LEU A 286 45.82 10.97 14.27
N PRO A 287 46.39 9.85 13.78
CA PRO A 287 47.70 9.36 14.20
C PRO A 287 48.79 10.44 14.11
N GLY A 288 49.54 10.62 15.20
CA GLY A 288 50.66 11.58 15.27
C GLY A 288 50.27 13.07 15.38
N LYS A 289 48.97 13.43 15.40
CA LYS A 289 48.52 14.82 15.55
C LYS A 289 47.40 14.95 16.60
N PRO A 290 47.73 14.98 17.90
CA PRO A 290 46.74 15.13 18.96
C PRO A 290 45.94 16.42 18.79
N GLY A 291 44.61 16.34 18.97
CA GLY A 291 43.70 17.47 18.76
C GLY A 291 43.25 17.68 17.31
N THR A 292 43.63 16.81 16.36
CA THR A 292 43.06 16.79 15.00
C THR A 292 42.39 15.45 14.72
N PHE A 293 41.29 15.47 13.94
CA PHE A 293 40.32 14.38 13.88
C PHE A 293 39.78 14.16 12.45
N LEU A 294 39.32 12.95 12.14
CA LEU A 294 38.85 12.57 10.80
C LEU A 294 37.37 12.98 10.53
N ARG A 295 36.58 13.15 11.58
CA ARG A 295 35.13 13.46 11.54
C ARG A 295 34.78 14.50 12.61
N LYS A 296 33.54 14.99 12.63
CA LYS A 296 33.03 15.79 13.75
C LYS A 296 33.06 14.94 15.04
N ASN A 297 33.70 15.47 16.08
CA ASN A 297 33.75 14.86 17.40
C ASN A 297 32.43 15.06 18.15
N PHE A 298 32.18 14.24 19.18
CA PHE A 298 31.05 14.43 20.08
C PHE A 298 31.24 15.67 20.97
N ASN A 299 30.19 16.48 21.08
CA ASN A 299 30.14 17.66 21.95
C ASN A 299 28.89 17.57 22.84
N GLY A 300 29.11 17.23 24.11
CA GLY A 300 28.07 16.86 25.05
C GLY A 300 28.55 15.92 26.15
N CYS A 301 27.62 15.30 26.86
CA CYS A 301 27.91 14.46 28.02
C CYS A 301 27.67 12.98 27.70
N VAL A 302 28.51 12.10 28.23
CA VAL A 302 28.33 10.63 28.22
C VAL A 302 28.29 10.13 29.67
N GLU A 303 27.36 9.23 29.96
CA GLU A 303 27.10 8.66 31.27
C GLU A 303 27.15 7.13 31.19
N ASN A 304 27.73 6.49 32.22
CA ASN A 304 27.68 5.04 32.43
C ASN A 304 28.12 4.24 31.18
N LEU A 305 29.27 4.64 30.62
CA LEU A 305 29.91 4.01 29.47
C LEU A 305 30.57 2.68 29.86
N TYR A 306 30.01 1.57 29.38
CA TYR A 306 30.55 0.23 29.49
C TYR A 306 30.89 -0.36 28.11
N TYR A 307 32.06 -0.98 28.01
CA TYR A 307 32.44 -1.87 26.91
C TYR A 307 32.78 -3.25 27.49
N ASN A 308 32.08 -4.31 27.07
CA ASN A 308 32.25 -5.68 27.56
C ASN A 308 32.31 -5.79 29.10
N GLY A 309 31.43 -5.05 29.78
CA GLY A 309 31.32 -4.99 31.25
C GLY A 309 32.30 -4.04 31.96
N ILE A 310 33.25 -3.43 31.25
CA ILE A 310 34.26 -2.53 31.81
C ILE A 310 33.78 -1.08 31.76
N ASN A 311 33.67 -0.42 32.92
CA ASN A 311 33.29 1.00 33.01
C ASN A 311 34.47 1.91 32.61
N VAL A 312 34.42 2.45 31.39
CA VAL A 312 35.52 3.24 30.80
C VAL A 312 35.71 4.58 31.52
N ILE A 313 34.62 5.18 32.02
CA ILE A 313 34.66 6.47 32.74
C ILE A 313 35.26 6.30 34.14
N ASP A 314 34.99 5.19 34.84
CA ASP A 314 35.62 4.88 36.12
C ASP A 314 37.14 4.65 35.97
N LEU A 315 37.56 3.92 34.92
CA LEU A 315 38.99 3.77 34.59
C LEU A 315 39.65 5.14 34.38
N ALA A 316 39.03 6.02 33.59
CA ALA A 316 39.54 7.36 33.29
C ALA A 316 39.63 8.23 34.56
N LYS A 317 38.55 8.26 35.35
CA LYS A 317 38.47 9.01 36.61
C LYS A 317 39.48 8.53 37.66
N ARG A 318 39.87 7.25 37.63
CA ARG A 318 40.93 6.66 38.45
C ARG A 318 42.32 6.65 37.79
N ARG A 319 42.49 7.26 36.61
CA ARG A 319 43.76 7.35 35.86
C ARG A 319 44.49 6.00 35.70
N LYS A 320 43.77 4.96 35.30
CA LYS A 320 44.34 3.62 35.09
C LYS A 320 45.26 3.59 33.85
N PRO A 321 46.29 2.72 33.80
CA PRO A 321 47.27 2.71 32.70
C PRO A 321 46.68 2.24 31.35
N GLN A 322 45.51 1.59 31.36
CA GLN A 322 44.80 1.11 30.16
C GLN A 322 43.94 2.19 29.48
N ILE A 323 43.93 3.42 29.99
CA ILE A 323 43.07 4.49 29.45
C ILE A 323 43.87 5.79 29.34
N HIS A 324 43.89 6.37 28.14
CA HIS A 324 44.46 7.70 27.91
C HIS A 324 43.31 8.71 27.79
N SER A 325 43.28 9.70 28.67
CA SER A 325 42.27 10.74 28.69
C SER A 325 42.82 12.06 28.15
N GLY A 326 42.10 12.67 27.20
CA GLY A 326 42.25 14.10 26.90
C GLY A 326 41.73 14.98 28.04
N ASN A 327 41.39 16.24 27.74
CA ASN A 327 40.95 17.23 28.73
C ASN A 327 39.49 17.07 29.20
N VAL A 328 39.06 15.81 29.35
CA VAL A 328 37.69 15.40 29.75
C VAL A 328 37.40 15.80 31.19
N THR A 329 36.25 16.42 31.44
CA THR A 329 35.78 16.68 32.81
C THR A 329 34.78 15.61 33.28
N PHE A 330 34.72 15.32 34.58
CA PHE A 330 33.90 14.23 35.13
C PHE A 330 32.56 14.71 35.73
N SER A 331 31.95 15.69 35.07
CA SER A 331 30.71 16.36 35.46
C SER A 331 30.06 17.01 34.24
N CYS A 332 28.81 16.67 33.92
CA CYS A 332 28.08 17.31 32.82
C CYS A 332 27.76 18.77 33.17
N SER A 333 28.08 19.70 32.27
CA SER A 333 27.75 21.11 32.44
C SER A 333 26.23 21.38 32.35
N PRO A 334 25.66 22.31 33.16
CA PRO A 334 24.24 22.66 33.04
C PRO A 334 23.97 23.34 31.69
N PRO A 335 22.99 22.87 30.90
CA PRO A 335 22.66 23.46 29.60
C PRO A 335 22.15 24.90 29.77
N GLN A 336 22.77 25.83 29.04
CA GLN A 336 22.40 27.26 29.06
C GLN A 336 21.32 27.62 28.03
N LEU A 337 21.01 26.70 27.11
CA LEU A 337 20.04 26.90 26.03
C LEU A 337 18.62 26.59 26.53
N VAL A 338 17.74 27.58 26.49
CA VAL A 338 16.31 27.41 26.77
C VAL A 338 15.54 27.67 25.47
N ALA A 339 14.72 26.70 25.08
CA ALA A 339 13.80 26.80 23.96
C ALA A 339 12.38 27.14 24.40
N CYS A 340 11.58 27.63 23.45
CA CYS A 340 10.12 27.62 23.52
C CYS A 340 9.53 26.89 22.31
N THR A 341 8.37 26.26 22.50
CA THR A 341 7.57 25.62 21.45
C THR A 341 6.39 26.52 21.09
N PHE A 342 6.21 26.79 19.79
CA PHE A 342 5.02 27.41 19.21
C PHE A 342 4.02 26.27 18.91
N LEU A 343 2.86 26.28 19.56
CA LEU A 343 1.95 25.13 19.62
C LEU A 343 0.97 25.04 18.44
N SER A 344 0.64 26.16 17.79
CA SER A 344 -0.43 26.29 16.81
C SER A 344 0.04 26.94 15.50
N SER A 345 -0.30 26.32 14.37
CA SER A 345 -0.03 26.85 13.03
C SER A 345 -1.05 27.90 12.54
N SER A 346 -1.99 28.33 13.39
CA SER A 346 -2.98 29.37 13.07
C SER A 346 -2.93 30.58 14.02
N SER A 347 -2.37 30.45 15.21
CA SER A 347 -2.54 31.43 16.29
C SER A 347 -1.32 31.65 17.21
N SER A 348 -0.28 30.82 17.17
CA SER A 348 0.91 31.05 18.01
C SER A 348 1.69 32.30 17.55
N PHE A 349 2.13 33.13 18.50
CA PHE A 349 3.05 34.24 18.22
C PHE A 349 3.83 34.67 19.47
N LEU A 350 4.95 35.36 19.24
CA LEU A 350 5.74 36.07 20.25
C LEU A 350 6.05 37.49 19.76
N SER A 351 5.45 38.50 20.39
CA SER A 351 5.67 39.91 20.10
C SER A 351 6.68 40.51 21.07
N LEU A 352 7.75 41.11 20.55
CA LEU A 352 8.83 41.72 21.32
C LEU A 352 9.02 43.19 20.89
N PRO A 353 9.02 44.16 21.84
CA PRO A 353 9.18 45.57 21.49
C PRO A 353 10.59 45.85 20.95
N SER A 354 10.70 46.64 19.88
CA SER A 354 12.00 47.10 19.40
C SER A 354 12.57 48.18 20.31
N ALA A 355 13.80 47.99 20.79
CA ALA A 355 14.62 49.07 21.31
C ALA A 355 15.24 49.81 20.12
N ALA A 356 14.87 51.09 19.94
CA ALA A 356 15.24 51.89 18.77
C ALA A 356 16.78 51.91 18.56
N PRO A 357 17.30 51.41 17.44
CA PRO A 357 18.72 51.44 17.15
C PRO A 357 19.15 52.87 16.79
N ALA A 358 20.24 53.37 17.40
CA ALA A 358 20.66 54.76 17.26
C ALA A 358 21.33 55.12 15.90
N THR A 359 21.28 54.23 14.89
CA THR A 359 22.19 54.28 13.72
C THR A 359 21.61 53.75 12.39
N GLY A 360 20.31 53.42 12.31
CA GLY A 360 19.73 52.81 11.09
C GLY A 360 20.15 51.36 10.81
N GLU A 361 21.03 50.75 11.61
CA GLU A 361 21.40 49.34 11.53
C GLU A 361 20.55 48.50 12.51
N PHE A 362 20.07 47.33 12.08
CA PHE A 362 19.44 46.36 12.98
C PHE A 362 19.88 44.93 12.66
N SER A 363 19.82 44.05 13.67
CA SER A 363 20.11 42.62 13.49
C SER A 363 19.17 41.74 14.31
N VAL A 364 18.81 40.59 13.74
CA VAL A 364 18.00 39.57 14.41
C VAL A 364 18.67 38.21 14.18
N ARG A 365 18.92 37.45 15.25
CA ARG A 365 19.37 36.06 15.13
C ARG A 365 18.54 35.16 16.02
N PHE A 366 18.28 33.95 15.55
CA PHE A 366 17.60 32.90 16.32
C PHE A 366 17.96 31.53 15.73
N GLN A 367 17.74 30.49 16.51
CA GLN A 367 17.68 29.12 16.00
C GLN A 367 16.24 28.63 16.03
N PHE A 368 15.83 27.85 15.02
CA PHE A 368 14.52 27.22 14.99
C PHE A 368 14.61 25.78 14.47
N ARG A 369 13.57 24.98 14.75
CA ARG A 369 13.36 23.67 14.10
C ARG A 369 11.88 23.32 13.97
N THR A 370 11.51 22.67 12.87
CA THR A 370 10.15 22.19 12.60
C THR A 370 10.13 21.04 11.58
N TRP A 371 8.98 20.39 11.44
CA TRP A 371 8.63 19.51 10.32
C TRP A 371 7.72 20.19 9.28
N ASN A 372 7.12 21.35 9.60
CA ASN A 372 6.14 21.98 8.71
C ASN A 372 6.83 22.63 7.48
N PRO A 373 6.30 22.43 6.26
CA PRO A 373 6.86 23.02 5.03
C PRO A 373 6.47 24.50 4.84
N GLU A 374 5.53 25.02 5.63
CA GLU A 374 5.05 26.40 5.62
C GLU A 374 5.08 26.97 7.06
N GLY A 375 5.33 28.27 7.21
CA GLY A 375 5.14 28.96 8.50
C GLY A 375 5.87 30.31 8.60
N LEU A 376 5.19 31.35 9.07
CA LEU A 376 5.79 32.68 9.28
C LEU A 376 6.73 32.68 10.49
N LEU A 377 8.03 32.93 10.27
CA LEU A 377 9.06 32.92 11.32
C LEU A 377 9.30 34.29 11.94
N LEU A 378 9.33 35.35 11.13
CA LEU A 378 9.54 36.73 11.58
C LEU A 378 8.72 37.70 10.73
N SER A 379 8.12 38.69 11.39
CA SER A 379 7.43 39.82 10.77
C SER A 379 7.81 41.11 11.51
N VAL A 380 8.24 42.14 10.78
CA VAL A 380 8.59 43.44 11.35
C VAL A 380 8.21 44.59 10.40
N GLN A 381 7.63 45.65 10.97
CA GLN A 381 7.35 46.88 10.23
C GLN A 381 8.63 47.74 10.14
N LEU A 382 8.90 48.29 8.96
CA LEU A 382 10.02 49.20 8.72
C LEU A 382 9.54 50.65 8.55
N SER A 383 10.38 51.61 8.94
CA SER A 383 10.26 53.05 8.62
C SER A 383 11.27 53.39 7.52
N PRO A 384 10.92 54.21 6.51
CA PRO A 384 9.63 54.88 6.34
C PRO A 384 8.49 53.91 5.95
N SER A 385 7.36 54.06 6.64
CA SER A 385 6.16 53.25 6.41
C SER A 385 5.45 53.66 5.10
N PRO A 386 4.88 52.72 4.33
CA PRO A 386 4.55 51.34 4.72
C PRO A 386 5.47 50.29 4.09
N GLN A 387 6.67 50.11 4.64
CA GLN A 387 7.55 48.99 4.32
C GLN A 387 7.45 47.89 5.37
N LYS A 388 7.38 46.62 4.97
CA LYS A 388 7.28 45.47 5.88
C LYS A 388 8.24 44.36 5.45
N LEU A 389 8.96 43.78 6.40
CA LEU A 389 9.87 42.66 6.17
C LEU A 389 9.27 41.40 6.80
N GLU A 390 9.16 40.33 6.00
CA GLU A 390 8.63 39.04 6.43
C GLU A 390 9.63 37.93 6.06
N LEU A 391 9.94 37.06 7.02
CA LEU A 391 10.68 35.82 6.80
C LEU A 391 9.74 34.65 7.10
N GLN A 392 9.50 33.81 6.10
CA GLN A 392 8.62 32.65 6.21
C GLN A 392 9.32 31.39 5.69
N ILE A 393 8.92 30.22 6.19
CA ILE A 393 9.12 28.96 5.48
C ILE A 393 8.00 28.85 4.43
N SER A 394 8.35 28.49 3.19
CA SER A 394 7.37 28.07 2.19
C SER A 394 7.99 27.04 1.24
N ASN A 395 7.20 26.03 0.86
CA ASN A 395 7.62 24.86 0.09
C ASN A 395 8.88 24.18 0.67
N SER A 396 9.04 24.22 2.00
CA SER A 396 10.22 23.76 2.76
C SER A 396 11.45 24.69 2.77
N TRP A 397 11.46 25.81 2.05
CA TRP A 397 12.57 26.76 1.96
C TRP A 397 12.33 28.01 2.81
N LEU A 398 13.38 28.71 3.26
CA LEU A 398 13.21 30.07 3.79
C LEU A 398 13.05 31.07 2.65
N HIS A 399 12.08 31.96 2.78
CA HIS A 399 11.79 33.08 1.90
C HIS A 399 11.78 34.38 2.72
N LEU A 400 12.70 35.30 2.41
CA LEU A 400 12.71 36.66 2.95
C LEU A 400 12.08 37.60 1.92
N THR A 401 10.97 38.23 2.28
CA THR A 401 10.22 39.17 1.43
C THR A 401 10.24 40.58 2.02
N LEU A 402 10.61 41.56 1.20
CA LEU A 402 10.43 42.99 1.50
C LEU A 402 9.24 43.53 0.69
N HIS A 403 8.17 43.88 1.41
CA HIS A 403 7.01 44.57 0.85
C HIS A 403 7.21 46.08 0.96
N SER A 404 6.97 46.81 -0.15
CA SER A 404 7.02 48.27 -0.20
C SER A 404 5.91 48.78 -1.12
N ALA A 405 5.16 49.79 -0.68
CA ALA A 405 4.08 50.35 -1.49
C ALA A 405 4.62 51.00 -2.77
N GLY A 406 4.03 50.64 -3.92
CA GLY A 406 4.33 51.25 -5.22
C GLY A 406 5.62 50.76 -5.91
N ARG A 407 6.28 49.70 -5.43
CA ARG A 407 7.45 49.08 -6.08
C ARG A 407 7.29 47.55 -6.19
N GLN A 408 8.16 46.90 -6.98
CA GLN A 408 8.20 45.44 -7.02
C GLN A 408 8.59 44.86 -5.66
N ARG A 409 7.98 43.72 -5.32
CA ARG A 409 8.35 42.83 -4.22
C ARG A 409 9.78 42.33 -4.42
N SER A 410 10.67 42.64 -3.48
CA SER A 410 12.01 42.06 -3.45
C SER A 410 12.00 40.81 -2.57
N GLU A 411 12.54 39.70 -3.06
CA GLU A 411 12.49 38.41 -2.39
C GLU A 411 13.77 37.60 -2.63
N VAL A 412 14.24 36.91 -1.59
CA VAL A 412 15.33 35.94 -1.68
C VAL A 412 15.00 34.67 -0.91
N SER A 413 15.45 33.52 -1.45
CA SER A 413 15.30 32.21 -0.81
C SER A 413 16.65 31.67 -0.32
N ALA A 414 16.67 30.90 0.77
CA ALA A 414 17.90 30.30 1.30
C ALA A 414 17.65 29.02 2.13
N GLY A 415 18.24 27.90 1.72
CA GLY A 415 18.21 26.63 2.45
C GLY A 415 16.85 25.92 2.50
N GLN A 416 16.88 24.59 2.69
CA GLN A 416 15.71 23.78 3.01
C GLN A 416 15.73 23.45 4.51
N VAL A 417 14.62 23.67 5.22
CA VAL A 417 14.64 23.88 6.69
C VAL A 417 13.56 23.14 7.51
N ASN A 418 12.94 22.11 6.94
CA ASN A 418 11.88 21.31 7.59
C ASN A 418 12.30 19.86 7.89
N ASP A 419 13.61 19.61 8.06
CA ASP A 419 14.16 18.26 8.27
C ASP A 419 14.26 17.85 9.75
N GLY A 420 13.71 18.66 10.66
CA GLY A 420 13.73 18.46 12.11
C GLY A 420 15.00 18.93 12.82
N LEU A 421 16.03 19.40 12.10
CA LEU A 421 17.27 19.91 12.70
C LEU A 421 17.17 21.37 13.12
N TRP A 422 18.05 21.78 14.04
CA TRP A 422 18.20 23.18 14.44
C TRP A 422 18.92 24.00 13.36
N HIS A 423 18.15 24.85 12.68
CA HIS A 423 18.69 25.83 11.73
C HIS A 423 18.97 27.16 12.41
N ALA A 424 20.14 27.75 12.14
CA ALA A 424 20.58 29.04 12.68
C ALA A 424 20.37 30.16 11.65
N VAL A 425 19.45 31.07 11.95
CA VAL A 425 19.13 32.23 11.11
C VAL A 425 19.79 33.48 11.66
N SER A 426 20.41 34.26 10.78
CA SER A 426 20.91 35.60 11.09
C SER A 426 20.53 36.58 9.97
N LEU A 427 19.70 37.56 10.31
CA LEU A 427 19.32 38.71 9.50
C LEU A 427 20.10 39.95 9.96
N THR A 428 20.72 40.67 9.04
CA THR A 428 21.43 41.93 9.33
C THR A 428 21.10 42.99 8.30
N CYS A 429 20.56 44.13 8.73
CA CYS A 429 20.38 45.33 7.93
C CYS A 429 21.60 46.25 8.10
N ARG A 430 22.37 46.48 7.03
CA ARG A 430 23.58 47.30 7.03
C ARG A 430 23.92 47.79 5.62
N ASN A 431 24.49 49.00 5.48
CA ASN A 431 24.97 49.56 4.20
C ASN A 431 23.95 49.47 3.05
N LEU A 432 22.68 49.82 3.30
CA LEU A 432 21.57 49.69 2.34
C LEU A 432 21.33 48.25 1.84
N ARG A 433 21.60 47.23 2.67
CA ARG A 433 21.31 45.81 2.39
C ARG A 433 20.72 45.10 3.58
N ILE A 434 19.82 44.16 3.32
CA ILE A 434 19.39 43.15 4.28
C ILE A 434 20.00 41.81 3.85
N SER A 435 20.90 41.28 4.67
CA SER A 435 21.55 39.98 4.44
C SER A 435 20.87 38.90 5.28
N LEU A 436 20.40 37.84 4.63
CA LEU A 436 19.96 36.58 5.24
C LEU A 436 21.12 35.58 5.20
N THR A 437 21.44 35.01 6.36
CA THR A 437 22.38 33.88 6.50
C THR A 437 21.68 32.74 7.24
N VAL A 438 21.96 31.51 6.79
CA VAL A 438 21.37 30.26 7.30
C VAL A 438 22.51 29.28 7.51
N ASP A 439 22.64 28.71 8.72
CA ASP A 439 23.62 27.67 9.10
C ASP A 439 25.12 28.00 8.87
N GLY A 440 25.43 29.26 8.55
CA GLY A 440 26.78 29.72 8.20
C GLY A 440 27.09 29.73 6.70
N GLU A 441 26.13 29.36 5.86
CA GLU A 441 26.23 29.44 4.40
C GLU A 441 26.27 30.91 3.88
N PRO A 442 26.75 31.16 2.65
CA PRO A 442 26.86 32.48 2.06
C PRO A 442 25.56 33.29 2.07
N SER A 443 25.67 34.61 2.30
CA SER A 443 24.49 35.45 2.53
C SER A 443 23.69 35.77 1.26
N SER A 444 22.40 35.44 1.28
CA SER A 444 21.41 35.97 0.32
C SER A 444 21.08 37.42 0.69
N ASN A 445 21.14 38.36 -0.27
CA ASN A 445 21.03 39.78 0.02
C ASN A 445 19.86 40.44 -0.73
N VAL A 446 19.12 41.31 -0.04
CA VAL A 446 18.17 42.26 -0.62
C VAL A 446 18.78 43.65 -0.55
N ASP A 447 18.99 44.30 -1.69
CA ASP A 447 19.38 45.73 -1.74
C ASP A 447 18.20 46.63 -1.36
N LEU A 448 18.49 47.72 -0.64
CA LEU A 448 17.55 48.75 -0.21
C LEU A 448 17.81 50.05 -0.98
N TRP A 449 16.75 50.83 -1.22
CA TRP A 449 16.85 52.12 -1.90
C TRP A 449 17.05 53.31 -0.96
N GLU A 450 16.83 53.12 0.33
CA GLU A 450 16.96 54.12 1.40
C GLU A 450 17.32 53.44 2.73
N GLN A 451 17.73 54.20 3.74
CA GLN A 451 17.96 53.64 5.07
C GLN A 451 16.62 53.29 5.74
N VAL A 452 16.53 52.09 6.31
CA VAL A 452 15.29 51.59 6.94
C VAL A 452 15.51 51.20 8.40
N GLU A 453 14.59 51.61 9.27
CA GLU A 453 14.64 51.33 10.71
C GLU A 453 13.48 50.42 11.14
N SER A 454 13.74 49.51 12.08
CA SER A 454 12.69 48.69 12.70
C SER A 454 11.73 49.57 13.53
N LYS A 455 10.43 49.45 13.29
CA LYS A 455 9.40 50.26 13.96
C LYS A 455 8.36 49.36 14.63
N GLY A 456 8.03 49.64 15.89
CA GLY A 456 7.07 48.85 16.67
C GLY A 456 7.69 47.57 17.23
N SER A 457 6.96 46.45 17.12
CA SER A 457 7.39 45.14 17.61
C SER A 457 7.97 44.26 16.51
N PHE A 458 8.91 43.39 16.89
CA PHE A 458 9.24 42.19 16.13
C PHE A 458 8.27 41.08 16.52
N TYR A 459 7.63 40.46 15.54
CA TYR A 459 6.72 39.34 15.74
C TYR A 459 7.37 38.04 15.27
N PHE A 460 7.65 37.15 16.21
CA PHE A 460 8.23 35.82 15.94
C PHE A 460 7.13 34.76 15.88
N GLY A 461 7.29 33.84 14.94
CA GLY A 461 6.47 32.63 14.77
C GLY A 461 5.02 32.86 14.33
N GLY A 462 4.57 34.09 14.16
CA GLY A 462 3.20 34.46 13.85
C GLY A 462 2.91 35.88 14.33
N CYS A 463 1.67 36.35 14.20
CA CYS A 463 1.28 37.71 14.59
C CYS A 463 -0.24 37.81 14.85
N PRO A 464 -0.70 38.85 15.57
CA PRO A 464 -2.13 39.13 15.73
C PRO A 464 -2.85 39.32 14.37
N PRO A 465 -4.13 38.94 14.25
CA PRO A 465 -4.89 39.06 12.99
C PRO A 465 -5.03 40.48 12.41
N MET A 466 -4.70 41.52 13.19
CA MET A 466 -4.72 42.92 12.78
C MET A 466 -3.42 43.37 12.09
N ASP A 467 -2.30 42.68 12.34
CA ASP A 467 -0.95 43.10 11.92
C ASP A 467 -0.41 42.32 10.70
N CYS A 468 -1.12 41.26 10.28
CA CYS A 468 -0.65 40.29 9.28
C CYS A 468 -1.77 39.80 8.36
N HIS A 469 -1.40 39.39 7.14
CA HIS A 469 -2.36 38.83 6.18
C HIS A 469 -2.81 37.43 6.61
N VAL A 470 -4.12 37.23 6.69
CA VAL A 470 -4.82 36.01 7.20
C VAL A 470 -4.51 34.71 6.41
N HIS A 471 -3.66 34.77 5.38
CA HIS A 471 -3.40 33.66 4.46
C HIS A 471 -2.07 32.92 4.72
N THR A 472 -1.15 33.49 5.52
CA THR A 472 0.09 32.79 5.91
C THR A 472 -0.11 32.04 7.23
N PRO A 473 0.24 30.75 7.31
CA PRO A 473 0.16 30.01 8.58
C PRO A 473 1.20 30.51 9.58
N ALA A 474 0.86 30.46 10.86
CA ALA A 474 1.83 30.65 11.93
C ALA A 474 2.85 29.50 11.93
N PHE A 475 4.07 29.79 12.36
CA PHE A 475 5.07 28.76 12.61
C PHE A 475 4.68 27.91 13.82
N GLN A 476 4.71 26.61 13.62
CA GLN A 476 4.56 25.60 14.66
C GLN A 476 5.85 24.80 14.70
N GLY A 477 6.52 24.76 15.85
CA GLY A 477 7.93 24.38 15.92
C GLY A 477 8.61 24.90 17.18
N CYS A 478 9.92 24.70 17.30
CA CYS A 478 10.72 25.21 18.42
C CYS A 478 11.57 26.41 17.99
N MET A 479 11.79 27.37 18.89
CA MET A 479 12.83 28.40 18.75
C MET A 479 13.71 28.50 20.00
N GLN A 480 14.97 28.86 19.81
CA GLN A 480 15.93 29.20 20.87
C GLN A 480 16.93 30.28 20.41
N LEU A 481 17.77 30.78 21.32
CA LEU A 481 18.80 31.80 21.03
C LEU A 481 18.28 33.07 20.32
N ILE A 482 17.01 33.42 20.54
CA ILE A 482 16.40 34.64 19.99
C ILE A 482 17.15 35.86 20.51
N SER A 483 17.64 36.70 19.59
CA SER A 483 18.39 37.91 19.88
C SER A 483 18.05 39.02 18.90
N ILE A 484 17.98 40.25 19.42
CA ILE A 484 17.69 41.47 18.67
C ILE A 484 18.80 42.47 18.98
N ASN A 485 19.42 43.06 17.96
CA ASN A 485 20.53 44.02 18.09
C ASN A 485 21.68 43.50 19.01
N ASN A 486 22.04 42.23 18.82
CA ASN A 486 22.98 41.44 19.64
C ASN A 486 22.59 41.22 21.12
N GLN A 487 21.42 41.67 21.58
CA GLN A 487 20.92 41.35 22.93
C GLN A 487 20.15 40.03 22.91
N LEU A 488 20.57 39.07 23.74
CA LEU A 488 19.92 37.76 23.89
C LEU A 488 18.65 37.88 24.75
N LEU A 489 17.54 37.31 24.28
CA LEU A 489 16.24 37.34 24.96
C LEU A 489 16.21 36.45 26.20
N ASN A 490 15.78 37.00 27.35
CA ASN A 490 15.45 36.19 28.53
C ASN A 490 13.98 35.72 28.46
N LEU A 491 13.77 34.50 27.97
CA LEU A 491 12.44 33.87 27.89
C LEU A 491 11.71 33.77 29.25
N THR A 492 12.42 33.72 30.38
CA THR A 492 11.78 33.73 31.71
C THR A 492 11.05 35.04 31.99
N HIS A 493 11.54 36.19 31.50
CA HIS A 493 10.82 37.47 31.64
C HIS A 493 9.57 37.53 30.76
N VAL A 494 9.58 36.89 29.59
CA VAL A 494 8.42 36.76 28.71
C VAL A 494 7.33 35.92 29.38
N GLN A 495 7.68 34.75 29.91
CA GLN A 495 6.76 33.86 30.63
C GLN A 495 6.18 34.50 31.91
N GLN A 496 6.85 35.52 32.46
CA GLN A 496 6.39 36.28 33.64
C GLN A 496 5.59 37.54 33.28
N GLY A 497 5.39 37.85 31.99
CA GLY A 497 4.70 39.06 31.54
C GLY A 497 5.49 40.37 31.70
N PHE A 498 6.80 40.28 32.00
CA PHE A 498 7.67 41.47 32.15
C PHE A 498 8.25 41.97 30.82
N LEU A 499 8.15 41.19 29.74
CA LEU A 499 8.73 41.54 28.44
C LEU A 499 7.91 40.96 27.27
N GLY A 500 7.34 41.84 26.45
CA GLY A 500 6.57 41.45 25.26
C GLY A 500 5.22 40.81 25.58
N SER A 501 4.65 40.12 24.59
CA SER A 501 3.44 39.31 24.73
C SER A 501 3.51 38.08 23.85
N TYR A 502 2.72 37.05 24.17
CA TYR A 502 2.68 35.81 23.41
C TYR A 502 1.27 35.21 23.39
N ASN A 503 1.04 34.30 22.44
CA ASN A 503 -0.12 33.40 22.44
C ASN A 503 0.35 31.97 22.12
N GLU A 504 -0.20 30.97 22.82
CA GLU A 504 0.03 29.54 22.56
C GLU A 504 1.52 29.15 22.41
N LEU A 505 2.34 29.56 23.39
CA LEU A 505 3.75 29.17 23.54
C LEU A 505 3.96 28.33 24.80
N GLN A 506 4.72 27.24 24.68
CA GLN A 506 5.21 26.46 25.81
C GLN A 506 6.69 26.77 26.06
N PHE A 507 7.04 27.18 27.29
CA PHE A 507 8.40 27.56 27.67
C PHE A 507 9.17 26.42 28.33
N GLU A 508 10.50 26.42 28.16
CA GLU A 508 11.41 25.38 28.65
C GLU A 508 11.14 23.98 28.06
N THR A 509 10.51 23.89 26.88
CA THR A 509 10.23 22.63 26.17
C THR A 509 10.52 22.74 24.67
N CYS A 510 10.81 21.59 24.05
CA CYS A 510 10.77 21.41 22.60
C CYS A 510 10.21 20.01 22.29
N ASN A 511 8.88 19.86 22.40
CA ASN A 511 8.20 18.55 22.45
C ASN A 511 7.98 17.87 21.08
N MET A 512 8.86 18.14 20.11
CA MET A 512 8.83 17.52 18.79
C MET A 512 8.82 15.99 18.85
N LYS A 513 8.23 15.39 17.81
CA LYS A 513 8.00 13.97 17.64
C LYS A 513 8.36 13.62 16.19
N ASP A 514 9.18 12.60 15.98
CA ASP A 514 9.39 12.03 14.65
C ASP A 514 8.29 10.98 14.43
N ARG A 515 7.22 11.37 13.73
CA ARG A 515 6.08 10.51 13.37
C ARG A 515 6.43 9.49 12.27
N CYS A 516 7.61 9.63 11.64
CA CYS A 516 8.18 8.64 10.72
C CYS A 516 9.16 7.67 11.41
N LEU A 517 9.29 7.67 12.74
CA LEU A 517 10.08 6.69 13.49
C LEU A 517 9.28 6.09 14.67
N PRO A 518 9.01 4.76 14.69
CA PRO A 518 9.25 3.79 13.61
C PRO A 518 8.52 4.17 12.31
N ASN A 519 8.98 3.65 11.17
CA ASN A 519 8.29 3.90 9.91
C ASN A 519 6.92 3.19 9.93
N LEU A 520 5.85 3.98 9.91
CA LEU A 520 4.46 3.49 9.87
C LEU A 520 3.95 3.27 8.43
N CYS A 521 4.79 3.49 7.43
CA CYS A 521 4.53 3.18 6.03
C CYS A 521 5.03 1.78 5.69
N GLU A 522 4.13 0.94 5.19
CA GLU A 522 4.34 -0.50 4.96
C GLU A 522 5.02 -0.76 3.60
N HIS A 523 5.38 -2.02 3.32
CA HIS A 523 5.92 -2.48 2.03
C HIS A 523 7.12 -1.67 1.48
N GLY A 524 7.91 -1.05 2.37
CA GLY A 524 9.07 -0.23 2.01
C GLY A 524 8.75 1.19 1.55
N ALA A 525 7.49 1.64 1.68
CA ALA A 525 7.03 2.97 1.31
C ALA A 525 7.76 4.09 2.07
N ARG A 526 7.90 5.25 1.41
CA ARG A 526 8.64 6.40 1.96
C ARG A 526 7.73 7.26 2.82
N CYS A 527 8.08 7.40 4.10
CA CYS A 527 7.42 8.34 5.00
C CYS A 527 7.90 9.79 4.80
N SER A 528 6.98 10.73 5.00
CA SER A 528 7.17 12.18 5.11
C SER A 528 6.26 12.71 6.23
N GLN A 529 6.51 13.90 6.79
CA GLN A 529 5.75 14.38 7.95
C GLN A 529 5.61 15.89 8.09
N THR A 530 4.64 16.28 8.92
CA THR A 530 4.42 17.59 9.49
C THR A 530 4.41 17.47 11.03
N TRP A 531 4.20 18.57 11.74
CA TRP A 531 4.07 18.56 13.21
C TRP A 531 2.93 17.66 13.71
N SER A 532 1.80 17.62 12.99
CA SER A 532 0.57 16.92 13.40
C SER A 532 0.34 15.58 12.69
N SER A 533 1.02 15.30 11.58
CA SER A 533 0.70 14.12 10.74
C SER A 533 1.93 13.58 10.01
N PHE A 534 1.79 12.37 9.46
CA PHE A 534 2.73 11.79 8.49
C PHE A 534 2.01 11.45 7.18
N SER A 535 2.74 11.17 6.11
CA SER A 535 2.20 10.76 4.81
C SER A 535 3.13 9.74 4.15
N CYS A 536 2.55 8.68 3.60
CA CYS A 536 3.26 7.60 2.94
C CYS A 536 3.20 7.75 1.42
N ASP A 537 4.36 7.75 0.77
CA ASP A 537 4.46 7.62 -0.69
C ASP A 537 4.54 6.13 -1.06
N CYS A 538 3.43 5.59 -1.55
CA CYS A 538 3.31 4.21 -2.02
C CYS A 538 3.81 4.01 -3.47
N SER A 539 4.29 5.06 -4.15
CA SER A 539 4.65 5.01 -5.57
C SER A 539 5.70 3.94 -5.87
N GLY A 540 5.36 2.99 -6.74
CA GLY A 540 6.27 1.90 -7.13
C GLY A 540 6.39 0.75 -6.13
N THR A 541 5.63 0.75 -5.03
CA THR A 541 5.62 -0.37 -4.05
C THR A 541 4.76 -1.55 -4.49
N GLY A 542 3.67 -1.29 -5.23
CA GLY A 542 2.59 -2.24 -5.49
C GLY A 542 1.38 -2.11 -4.54
N TYR A 543 1.40 -1.14 -3.62
CA TYR A 543 0.40 -0.97 -2.56
C TYR A 543 -0.23 0.43 -2.53
N SER A 544 -1.25 0.59 -1.69
CA SER A 544 -2.16 1.73 -1.64
C SER A 544 -2.86 1.88 -0.26
N GLY A 545 -3.61 2.97 -0.06
CA GLY A 545 -4.18 3.36 1.24
C GLY A 545 -3.20 4.19 2.08
N ALA A 546 -3.67 4.79 3.18
CA ALA A 546 -2.90 5.81 3.92
C ALA A 546 -1.55 5.33 4.50
N THR A 547 -1.39 4.04 4.78
CA THR A 547 -0.12 3.42 5.24
C THR A 547 0.56 2.55 4.18
N CYS A 548 0.02 2.49 2.95
CA CYS A 548 0.40 1.51 1.92
C CYS A 548 0.16 0.04 2.33
N HIS A 549 -0.92 -0.21 3.08
CA HIS A 549 -1.34 -1.56 3.53
C HIS A 549 -1.93 -2.41 2.39
N ASN A 550 -2.77 -1.81 1.53
CA ASN A 550 -3.61 -2.55 0.57
C ASN A 550 -2.88 -2.79 -0.75
N SER A 551 -2.74 -4.05 -1.19
CA SER A 551 -2.22 -4.35 -2.53
C SER A 551 -3.10 -3.78 -3.65
N ILE A 552 -2.50 -3.43 -4.79
CA ILE A 552 -3.19 -3.00 -6.02
C ILE A 552 -3.41 -4.16 -7.01
N TYR A 553 -2.97 -5.36 -6.66
CA TYR A 553 -3.04 -6.56 -7.50
C TYR A 553 -4.01 -7.59 -6.91
N GLU A 554 -4.58 -8.45 -7.76
CA GLU A 554 -5.51 -9.49 -7.31
C GLU A 554 -4.75 -10.67 -6.69
N SER A 555 -5.40 -11.41 -5.79
CA SER A 555 -4.81 -12.58 -5.11
C SER A 555 -4.39 -13.71 -6.06
N SER A 556 -5.12 -13.90 -7.16
CA SER A 556 -4.92 -15.04 -8.07
C SER A 556 -5.38 -14.76 -9.50
N CYS A 557 -4.94 -15.64 -10.42
CA CYS A 557 -5.40 -15.63 -11.80
C CYS A 557 -6.91 -15.95 -11.94
N GLU A 558 -7.51 -16.68 -10.97
CA GLU A 558 -8.94 -17.00 -10.99
C GLU A 558 -9.76 -15.73 -10.68
N THR A 559 -9.34 -14.94 -9.69
CA THR A 559 -9.91 -13.61 -9.40
C THR A 559 -9.87 -12.71 -10.64
N TYR A 560 -8.72 -12.60 -11.33
CA TYR A 560 -8.63 -11.84 -12.58
C TYR A 560 -9.64 -12.31 -13.65
N LYS A 561 -9.87 -13.63 -13.81
CA LYS A 561 -10.86 -14.16 -14.77
C LYS A 561 -12.30 -13.82 -14.36
N LEU A 562 -12.62 -13.86 -13.06
CA LEU A 562 -13.93 -13.46 -12.56
C LEU A 562 -14.20 -11.96 -12.78
N SER A 563 -13.16 -11.12 -12.64
CA SER A 563 -13.16 -9.70 -13.03
C SER A 563 -13.19 -9.46 -14.56
N GLY A 564 -13.29 -10.52 -15.38
CA GLY A 564 -13.45 -10.42 -16.85
C GLY A 564 -12.14 -10.31 -17.65
N SER A 565 -10.99 -10.60 -17.04
CA SER A 565 -9.68 -10.59 -17.72
C SER A 565 -9.53 -11.71 -18.76
N SER A 566 -8.46 -11.61 -19.56
CA SER A 566 -8.08 -12.64 -20.54
C SER A 566 -6.66 -13.17 -20.27
N SER A 567 -6.16 -14.09 -21.10
CA SER A 567 -4.89 -14.76 -20.82
C SER A 567 -3.69 -13.85 -21.10
N GLY A 568 -2.72 -13.79 -20.17
CA GLY A 568 -1.60 -12.87 -20.27
C GLY A 568 -0.67 -12.92 -19.06
N PHE A 569 0.30 -12.00 -19.00
CA PHE A 569 1.13 -11.79 -17.82
C PHE A 569 0.45 -10.82 -16.86
N TYR A 570 0.35 -11.23 -15.60
CA TYR A 570 -0.24 -10.47 -14.51
C TYR A 570 0.72 -10.45 -13.32
N PHE A 571 0.65 -9.42 -12.49
CA PHE A 571 1.14 -9.49 -11.12
C PHE A 571 -0.01 -10.02 -10.25
N ILE A 572 0.28 -10.98 -9.37
CA ILE A 572 -0.65 -11.43 -8.33
C ILE A 572 -0.01 -11.20 -6.96
N ASP A 573 -0.86 -11.01 -5.96
CA ASP A 573 -0.44 -10.78 -4.57
C ASP A 573 -1.10 -11.81 -3.63
N PRO A 574 -0.52 -13.01 -3.46
CA PRO A 574 -1.22 -14.17 -2.90
C PRO A 574 -1.60 -14.06 -1.42
N ASP A 575 -0.97 -13.16 -0.66
CA ASP A 575 -1.33 -12.82 0.72
C ASP A 575 -1.70 -11.34 0.93
N GLY A 576 -1.88 -10.56 -0.15
CA GLY A 576 -2.54 -9.25 -0.13
C GLY A 576 -1.83 -8.22 0.74
N SER A 577 -2.43 -7.83 1.86
CA SER A 577 -1.80 -6.96 2.88
C SER A 577 -0.82 -7.72 3.80
N GLY A 578 -0.32 -8.88 3.35
CA GLY A 578 0.68 -9.70 4.01
C GLY A 578 2.12 -9.29 3.68
N PRO A 579 3.13 -9.89 4.34
CA PRO A 579 4.52 -9.42 4.26
C PRO A 579 5.28 -9.79 2.97
N LEU A 580 4.64 -10.48 2.00
CA LEU A 580 5.28 -10.82 0.73
C LEU A 580 4.90 -9.80 -0.34
N GLY A 581 5.87 -9.37 -1.14
CA GLY A 581 5.59 -8.52 -2.31
C GLY A 581 4.81 -9.27 -3.41
N PRO A 582 4.19 -8.55 -4.36
CA PRO A 582 3.54 -9.17 -5.52
C PRO A 582 4.55 -9.90 -6.42
N THR A 583 4.05 -10.88 -7.19
CA THR A 583 4.86 -11.71 -8.10
C THR A 583 4.27 -11.78 -9.51
N GLN A 584 5.12 -11.78 -10.54
CA GLN A 584 4.68 -11.82 -11.93
C GLN A 584 4.52 -13.27 -12.41
N VAL A 585 3.31 -13.60 -12.85
CA VAL A 585 2.89 -14.91 -13.34
C VAL A 585 2.29 -14.81 -14.74
N TYR A 586 2.24 -15.94 -15.46
CA TYR A 586 1.39 -16.05 -16.65
C TYR A 586 0.06 -16.73 -16.28
N CYS A 587 -1.04 -16.03 -16.48
CA CYS A 587 -2.40 -16.56 -16.29
C CYS A 587 -2.93 -17.09 -17.62
N ASN A 588 -3.06 -18.43 -17.74
CA ASN A 588 -3.82 -19.03 -18.85
C ASN A 588 -5.27 -19.24 -18.43
N MET A 589 -6.17 -18.44 -19.00
CA MET A 589 -7.61 -18.42 -18.72
C MET A 589 -8.45 -19.09 -19.83
N THR A 590 -7.82 -19.61 -20.89
CA THR A 590 -8.49 -20.13 -22.11
C THR A 590 -9.33 -21.40 -21.88
N GLU A 591 -9.05 -22.16 -20.83
CA GLU A 591 -9.69 -23.43 -20.52
C GLU A 591 -10.81 -23.29 -19.46
N ASN A 592 -11.51 -24.40 -19.20
CA ASN A 592 -12.41 -24.55 -18.05
C ASN A 592 -11.71 -24.38 -16.69
N LYS A 593 -10.37 -24.51 -16.65
CA LYS A 593 -9.51 -24.25 -15.47
C LYS A 593 -8.65 -23.03 -15.75
N VAL A 594 -8.34 -22.21 -14.72
CA VAL A 594 -7.34 -21.15 -14.85
C VAL A 594 -6.01 -21.64 -14.34
N TRP A 595 -4.98 -21.58 -15.19
CA TRP A 595 -3.63 -21.95 -14.79
C TRP A 595 -2.79 -20.71 -14.46
N THR A 596 -2.35 -20.62 -13.21
CA THR A 596 -1.21 -19.79 -12.80
C THR A 596 0.07 -20.53 -13.15
N ILE A 597 0.87 -19.96 -14.05
CA ILE A 597 2.10 -20.58 -14.56
C ILE A 597 3.32 -19.79 -14.08
N LEU A 598 4.23 -20.51 -13.41
CA LEU A 598 5.43 -20.01 -12.75
C LEU A 598 6.68 -20.65 -13.39
N SER A 599 7.38 -19.85 -14.19
CA SER A 599 8.59 -20.27 -14.92
C SER A 599 9.86 -20.22 -14.06
N HIS A 600 10.87 -20.98 -14.49
CA HIS A 600 12.22 -21.00 -13.92
C HIS A 600 13.29 -20.84 -15.01
N ASN A 601 14.53 -20.64 -14.59
CA ASN A 601 15.71 -20.37 -15.41
C ASN A 601 16.16 -21.49 -16.38
N SER A 602 15.48 -22.64 -16.45
CA SER A 602 15.96 -23.83 -17.19
C SER A 602 14.85 -24.55 -17.97
N THR A 603 14.13 -23.83 -18.83
CA THR A 603 12.98 -24.34 -19.59
C THR A 603 13.33 -25.18 -20.84
N SER A 604 14.58 -25.23 -21.29
CA SER A 604 15.00 -26.08 -22.42
C SER A 604 15.46 -27.46 -21.96
N PRO A 605 15.37 -28.53 -22.77
CA PRO A 605 15.98 -29.82 -22.46
C PRO A 605 17.51 -29.72 -22.37
N VAL A 606 18.09 -30.31 -21.33
CA VAL A 606 19.53 -30.24 -21.02
C VAL A 606 20.15 -31.63 -21.10
N ARG A 607 21.18 -31.78 -21.94
CA ARG A 607 22.01 -32.98 -22.05
C ARG A 607 23.01 -33.04 -20.88
N VAL A 608 23.04 -34.17 -20.19
CA VAL A 608 23.80 -34.36 -18.94
C VAL A 608 25.26 -34.70 -19.25
N PRO A 609 26.25 -33.95 -18.71
CA PRO A 609 27.67 -34.32 -18.76
C PRO A 609 27.97 -35.64 -18.03
N ALA A 610 29.19 -36.18 -18.19
CA ALA A 610 29.59 -37.39 -17.48
C ALA A 610 29.53 -37.23 -15.94
N SER A 611 28.69 -38.04 -15.28
CA SER A 611 28.45 -38.02 -13.83
C SER A 611 28.45 -39.43 -13.23
N SER A 612 28.73 -39.52 -11.93
CA SER A 612 28.82 -40.77 -11.18
C SER A 612 28.02 -40.68 -9.87
N PRO A 613 27.66 -41.78 -9.19
CA PRO A 613 26.92 -41.72 -7.94
C PRO A 613 27.68 -40.96 -6.82
N GLN A 614 29.01 -40.96 -6.86
CA GLN A 614 29.88 -40.23 -5.92
C GLN A 614 30.04 -38.75 -6.26
N LYS A 615 29.75 -38.36 -7.51
CA LYS A 615 29.75 -36.97 -7.99
C LYS A 615 28.62 -36.79 -9.02
N PRO A 616 27.36 -36.75 -8.55
CA PRO A 616 26.21 -36.64 -9.44
C PRO A 616 26.16 -35.24 -10.07
N TYR A 617 25.71 -35.19 -11.32
CA TYR A 617 25.34 -33.93 -11.95
C TYR A 617 24.13 -33.37 -11.21
N ASN A 618 24.18 -32.10 -10.84
CA ASN A 618 23.10 -31.43 -10.13
C ASN A 618 22.88 -30.01 -10.67
N VAL A 619 21.62 -29.59 -10.67
CA VAL A 619 21.19 -28.25 -11.07
C VAL A 619 20.11 -27.77 -10.11
N LYS A 620 20.21 -26.51 -9.70
CA LYS A 620 19.20 -25.80 -8.91
C LYS A 620 18.35 -24.91 -9.82
N PHE A 621 17.04 -25.05 -9.70
CA PHE A 621 16.08 -24.22 -10.45
C PHE A 621 15.84 -22.90 -9.72
N SER A 622 15.88 -21.80 -10.46
CA SER A 622 15.56 -20.46 -9.96
C SER A 622 14.27 -19.99 -10.62
N TYR A 623 13.21 -19.90 -9.84
CA TYR A 623 11.89 -19.45 -10.27
C TYR A 623 11.79 -17.93 -10.33
N ASN A 624 10.80 -17.41 -11.06
CA ASN A 624 10.47 -15.98 -11.12
C ASN A 624 9.72 -15.46 -9.86
N ALA A 625 9.90 -16.13 -8.72
CA ALA A 625 9.23 -15.87 -7.45
C ALA A 625 10.09 -16.37 -6.27
N SER A 626 9.93 -15.77 -5.10
CA SER A 626 10.61 -16.21 -3.87
C SER A 626 10.08 -17.56 -3.37
N ALA A 627 10.83 -18.24 -2.49
CA ALA A 627 10.37 -19.49 -1.89
C ALA A 627 9.06 -19.33 -1.09
N ASP A 628 8.85 -18.16 -0.50
CA ASP A 628 7.65 -17.81 0.27
C ASP A 628 6.47 -17.49 -0.65
N GLN A 629 6.68 -16.71 -1.72
CA GLN A 629 5.67 -16.46 -2.76
C GLN A 629 5.22 -17.77 -3.43
N LEU A 630 6.16 -18.67 -3.74
CA LEU A 630 5.86 -20.01 -4.26
C LEU A 630 4.99 -20.82 -3.28
N ARG A 631 5.34 -20.82 -1.99
CA ARG A 631 4.53 -21.48 -0.94
C ARG A 631 3.14 -20.86 -0.82
N ALA A 632 3.02 -19.52 -0.92
CA ALA A 632 1.73 -18.83 -0.88
C ALA A 632 0.83 -19.21 -2.07
N VAL A 633 1.30 -19.04 -3.32
CA VAL A 633 0.56 -19.44 -4.54
C VAL A 633 0.14 -20.90 -4.49
N ILE A 634 1.08 -21.80 -4.14
CA ILE A 634 0.77 -23.22 -4.04
C ILE A 634 -0.32 -23.43 -2.98
N SER A 635 -0.16 -22.89 -1.76
CA SER A 635 -1.11 -23.11 -0.67
C SER A 635 -2.55 -22.71 -1.05
N GLY A 636 -2.73 -21.56 -1.68
CA GLY A 636 -4.03 -21.02 -2.09
C GLY A 636 -4.72 -21.78 -3.24
N SER A 637 -3.97 -22.37 -4.17
CA SER A 637 -4.56 -23.11 -5.29
C SER A 637 -5.18 -24.45 -4.89
N ASP A 638 -6.16 -24.92 -5.67
CA ASP A 638 -6.80 -26.24 -5.46
C ASP A 638 -5.81 -27.38 -5.72
N GLN A 639 -5.08 -27.29 -6.83
CA GLN A 639 -4.10 -28.27 -7.29
C GLN A 639 -2.90 -27.58 -7.93
N CYS A 640 -1.73 -28.24 -7.85
CA CYS A 640 -0.52 -27.84 -8.55
C CYS A 640 0.13 -29.05 -9.21
N GLN A 641 0.72 -28.84 -10.37
CA GLN A 641 1.42 -29.88 -11.12
C GLN A 641 2.68 -29.34 -11.80
N GLN A 642 3.65 -30.22 -12.07
CA GLN A 642 4.86 -29.91 -12.82
C GLN A 642 5.28 -31.11 -13.67
N GLU A 643 5.60 -30.86 -14.94
CA GLU A 643 6.07 -31.91 -15.86
C GLU A 643 7.56 -32.19 -15.66
N VAL A 644 7.94 -33.47 -15.66
CA VAL A 644 9.34 -33.91 -15.66
C VAL A 644 9.53 -34.96 -16.74
N VAL A 645 10.54 -34.74 -17.59
CA VAL A 645 10.96 -35.65 -18.67
C VAL A 645 12.38 -36.10 -18.38
N TYR A 646 12.62 -37.41 -18.40
CA TYR A 646 13.95 -37.98 -18.43
C TYR A 646 14.08 -38.90 -19.66
N THR A 647 15.00 -38.56 -20.56
CA THR A 647 15.26 -39.29 -21.81
C THR A 647 16.68 -39.85 -21.74
N CYS A 648 16.83 -41.14 -22.01
CA CYS A 648 18.00 -41.92 -21.63
C CYS A 648 18.45 -42.87 -22.75
N LYS A 649 19.74 -43.17 -22.76
CA LYS A 649 20.36 -44.27 -23.50
C LYS A 649 21.39 -44.86 -22.54
N ARG A 650 21.21 -46.12 -22.13
CA ARG A 650 22.05 -46.79 -21.11
C ARG A 650 22.27 -46.01 -19.79
N SER A 651 21.32 -45.15 -19.40
CA SER A 651 21.40 -44.33 -18.18
C SER A 651 20.20 -44.62 -17.29
N ARG A 652 20.43 -45.25 -16.13
CA ARG A 652 19.39 -45.76 -15.23
C ARG A 652 18.93 -44.73 -14.21
N LEU A 653 17.72 -44.92 -13.67
CA LEU A 653 17.11 -44.10 -12.64
C LEU A 653 17.27 -44.73 -11.25
N PHE A 654 16.82 -45.99 -11.09
CA PHE A 654 16.69 -46.67 -9.81
C PHE A 654 17.36 -48.06 -9.77
N ASN A 655 17.59 -48.69 -10.93
CA ASN A 655 18.12 -50.06 -11.01
C ASN A 655 19.61 -50.18 -10.60
N THR A 656 19.84 -50.38 -9.30
CA THR A 656 21.14 -50.67 -8.68
C THR A 656 21.12 -51.99 -7.91
N LYS A 657 22.31 -52.51 -7.58
CA LYS A 657 22.44 -53.77 -6.82
C LYS A 657 22.11 -53.63 -5.33
N ASP A 658 22.08 -52.39 -4.84
CA ASP A 658 21.93 -52.01 -3.43
C ASP A 658 20.62 -51.22 -3.17
N GLY A 659 19.81 -50.94 -4.19
CA GLY A 659 18.54 -50.21 -4.07
C GLY A 659 18.69 -48.69 -3.87
N SER A 660 19.92 -48.16 -3.92
CA SER A 660 20.18 -46.73 -3.95
C SER A 660 19.76 -46.14 -5.29
N PRO A 661 18.88 -45.12 -5.34
CA PRO A 661 18.49 -44.50 -6.60
C PRO A 661 19.64 -43.65 -7.16
N LEU A 662 19.91 -43.79 -8.47
CA LEU A 662 20.99 -43.12 -9.22
C LEU A 662 20.63 -41.70 -9.64
N SER A 663 19.33 -41.45 -9.80
CA SER A 663 18.77 -40.13 -10.08
C SER A 663 17.61 -39.84 -9.13
N TRP A 664 17.49 -38.59 -8.68
CA TRP A 664 16.46 -38.13 -7.74
C TRP A 664 16.31 -36.61 -7.84
N TRP A 665 15.37 -36.05 -7.10
CA TRP A 665 15.16 -34.60 -7.03
C TRP A 665 14.90 -34.13 -5.59
N LEU A 666 14.97 -32.82 -5.36
CA LEU A 666 14.63 -32.18 -4.09
C LEU A 666 13.39 -31.29 -4.26
N ASP A 667 12.52 -31.30 -3.27
CA ASP A 667 11.31 -30.47 -3.21
C ASP A 667 11.58 -29.04 -2.68
N ARG A 668 10.52 -28.33 -2.31
CA ARG A 668 10.56 -26.95 -1.78
C ARG A 668 11.15 -26.85 -0.36
N GLU A 669 11.08 -27.91 0.45
CA GLU A 669 11.72 -28.01 1.76
C GLU A 669 13.20 -28.42 1.64
N GLY A 670 13.56 -29.13 0.56
CA GLY A 670 14.90 -29.68 0.31
C GLY A 670 15.00 -31.19 0.59
N GLU A 671 13.87 -31.87 0.80
CA GLU A 671 13.81 -33.30 1.08
C GLU A 671 13.96 -34.15 -0.19
N ARG A 672 14.58 -35.33 -0.03
CA ARG A 672 14.93 -36.21 -1.16
C ARG A 672 13.71 -36.97 -1.68
N ARG A 673 13.33 -36.72 -2.93
CA ARG A 673 12.23 -37.41 -3.62
C ARG A 673 12.77 -38.35 -4.70
N SER A 674 12.43 -39.63 -4.59
CA SER A 674 12.91 -40.73 -5.43
C SER A 674 11.77 -41.44 -6.17
N TYR A 675 10.79 -40.69 -6.63
CA TYR A 675 9.70 -41.16 -7.51
C TYR A 675 9.70 -40.28 -8.76
N TRP A 676 9.30 -40.84 -9.90
CA TRP A 676 9.31 -40.15 -11.19
C TRP A 676 7.94 -40.16 -11.87
N GLY A 677 7.72 -39.24 -12.80
CA GLY A 677 6.58 -39.27 -13.71
C GLY A 677 5.17 -39.21 -13.09
N GLY A 678 5.02 -38.95 -11.78
CA GLY A 678 3.72 -38.89 -11.10
C GLY A 678 3.34 -40.12 -10.27
N PHE A 679 4.26 -41.09 -10.09
CA PHE A 679 4.04 -42.22 -9.19
C PHE A 679 3.86 -41.79 -7.72
N LEU A 680 3.36 -42.68 -6.87
CA LEU A 680 3.20 -42.46 -5.43
C LEU A 680 4.53 -42.09 -4.72
N PRO A 681 4.53 -41.15 -3.75
CA PRO A 681 5.74 -40.76 -3.02
C PRO A 681 6.36 -41.91 -2.23
N GLY A 682 7.69 -41.92 -2.15
CA GLY A 682 8.46 -42.96 -1.45
C GLY A 682 8.66 -44.25 -2.24
N VAL A 683 8.04 -44.39 -3.42
CA VAL A 683 8.13 -45.59 -4.26
C VAL A 683 8.97 -45.31 -5.51
N GLN A 684 10.02 -46.11 -5.73
CA GLN A 684 11.00 -45.94 -6.82
C GLN A 684 10.46 -46.47 -8.16
N GLN A 685 9.48 -45.77 -8.75
CA GLN A 685 8.84 -46.14 -10.02
C GLN A 685 8.51 -44.91 -10.88
N CYS A 686 8.19 -45.15 -12.16
CA CYS A 686 7.88 -44.15 -13.18
C CYS A 686 6.44 -44.30 -13.74
N SER A 687 6.00 -43.34 -14.57
CA SER A 687 4.63 -43.32 -15.13
C SER A 687 4.26 -44.62 -15.86
N CYS A 688 5.20 -45.23 -16.59
CA CYS A 688 4.93 -46.46 -17.34
C CYS A 688 4.54 -47.66 -16.47
N SER A 689 4.92 -47.67 -15.20
CA SER A 689 4.53 -48.70 -14.23
C SER A 689 3.08 -48.52 -13.79
N LEU A 690 2.64 -47.27 -13.64
CA LEU A 690 1.25 -46.91 -13.30
C LEU A 690 0.29 -47.03 -14.50
N GLU A 691 0.81 -46.90 -15.72
CA GLU A 691 0.08 -47.07 -16.98
C GLU A 691 0.15 -48.50 -17.56
N GLU A 692 0.83 -49.43 -16.87
CA GLU A 692 1.10 -50.82 -17.28
C GLU A 692 1.71 -50.96 -18.70
N ASN A 693 2.53 -49.97 -19.12
CA ASN A 693 3.00 -49.83 -20.51
C ASN A 693 4.52 -49.72 -20.69
N CYS A 694 5.33 -50.05 -19.68
CA CYS A 694 6.80 -50.02 -19.79
C CYS A 694 7.32 -50.89 -20.94
N MET A 695 8.39 -50.42 -21.61
CA MET A 695 9.05 -51.10 -22.74
C MET A 695 9.69 -52.46 -22.36
N ASP A 696 9.74 -52.76 -21.07
CA ASP A 696 10.25 -53.99 -20.47
C ASP A 696 9.59 -54.18 -19.10
N MET A 697 8.59 -55.07 -18.99
CA MET A 697 7.80 -55.25 -17.76
C MET A 697 8.59 -55.87 -16.57
N ASN A 698 9.88 -56.15 -16.75
CA ASN A 698 10.79 -56.52 -15.65
C ASN A 698 11.33 -55.30 -14.87
N TYR A 699 11.07 -54.07 -15.35
CA TYR A 699 11.54 -52.83 -14.75
C TYR A 699 10.41 -51.81 -14.60
N PHE A 700 10.40 -51.03 -13.52
CA PHE A 700 9.34 -50.05 -13.22
C PHE A 700 9.55 -48.66 -13.88
N CYS A 701 10.57 -48.54 -14.73
CA CYS A 701 10.96 -47.36 -15.47
C CYS A 701 11.61 -47.80 -16.79
N ASN A 702 11.32 -47.13 -17.89
CA ASN A 702 11.87 -47.46 -19.21
C ASN A 702 13.40 -47.33 -19.24
N CYS A 703 13.95 -46.36 -18.51
CA CYS A 703 15.38 -46.10 -18.44
C CYS A 703 16.17 -47.10 -17.59
N ASP A 704 15.50 -47.88 -16.74
CA ASP A 704 16.15 -48.87 -15.89
C ASP A 704 16.54 -50.16 -16.63
N ALA A 705 16.05 -50.37 -17.86
CA ALA A 705 16.34 -51.54 -18.69
C ALA A 705 17.73 -51.53 -19.41
N ASP A 706 18.59 -50.54 -19.14
CA ASP A 706 19.96 -50.37 -19.71
C ASP A 706 20.10 -50.50 -21.25
N ARG A 707 19.05 -50.17 -22.01
CA ARG A 707 19.04 -50.35 -23.47
C ARG A 707 19.93 -49.32 -24.19
N ASP A 708 20.58 -49.76 -25.26
CA ASP A 708 21.40 -48.91 -26.16
C ASP A 708 20.57 -48.13 -27.20
N THR A 709 19.24 -48.19 -27.07
CA THR A 709 18.27 -47.35 -27.79
C THR A 709 17.78 -46.24 -26.87
N TRP A 710 17.42 -45.08 -27.44
CA TRP A 710 16.78 -44.02 -26.65
C TRP A 710 15.41 -44.47 -26.12
N ALA A 711 15.19 -44.26 -24.82
CA ALA A 711 13.92 -44.45 -24.13
C ALA A 711 13.62 -43.21 -23.26
N ASN A 712 12.42 -43.11 -22.71
CA ASN A 712 12.04 -42.01 -21.83
C ASN A 712 11.08 -42.42 -20.71
N ASP A 713 11.24 -41.75 -19.58
CA ASP A 713 10.32 -41.72 -18.44
C ASP A 713 9.83 -40.28 -18.26
N THR A 714 8.73 -39.97 -18.95
CA THR A 714 7.99 -38.71 -18.85
C THR A 714 6.84 -38.86 -17.86
N GLY A 715 6.48 -37.79 -17.15
CA GLY A 715 5.16 -37.69 -16.52
C GLY A 715 4.98 -36.44 -15.66
N ILE A 716 3.89 -36.40 -14.89
CA ILE A 716 3.43 -35.20 -14.19
C ILE A 716 3.50 -35.41 -12.67
N LEU A 717 4.37 -34.64 -12.01
CA LEU A 717 4.39 -34.54 -10.56
C LEU A 717 3.18 -33.70 -10.11
N SER A 718 2.25 -34.30 -9.35
CA SER A 718 1.00 -33.68 -8.88
C SER A 718 0.90 -33.55 -7.36
N TYR A 719 1.88 -34.07 -6.61
CA TYR A 719 1.91 -33.98 -5.15
C TYR A 719 2.24 -32.57 -4.70
N LYS A 720 1.17 -31.78 -4.51
CA LYS A 720 1.17 -30.36 -4.14
C LYS A 720 2.24 -29.98 -3.10
N ASP A 721 2.42 -30.80 -2.07
CA ASP A 721 3.35 -30.50 -0.97
C ASP A 721 4.82 -30.77 -1.26
N HIS A 722 5.14 -31.48 -2.35
CA HIS A 722 6.51 -31.66 -2.81
C HIS A 722 6.87 -30.71 -3.97
N LEU A 723 5.97 -29.81 -4.39
CA LEU A 723 6.21 -28.89 -5.51
C LEU A 723 6.66 -27.50 -5.04
N PRO A 724 7.47 -26.77 -5.84
CA PRO A 724 8.07 -27.22 -7.09
C PRO A 724 9.36 -28.03 -6.89
N VAL A 725 9.85 -28.64 -7.97
CA VAL A 725 11.19 -29.24 -8.03
C VAL A 725 12.24 -28.14 -7.84
N SER A 726 12.98 -28.15 -6.72
CA SER A 726 14.01 -27.15 -6.43
C SER A 726 15.38 -27.52 -6.99
N GLN A 727 15.71 -28.81 -7.00
CA GLN A 727 16.96 -29.35 -7.56
C GLN A 727 16.75 -30.73 -8.18
N ILE A 728 17.58 -31.08 -9.17
CA ILE A 728 17.63 -32.41 -9.80
C ILE A 728 19.04 -33.00 -9.68
N PHE A 729 19.15 -34.31 -9.50
CA PHE A 729 20.40 -35.07 -9.34
C PHE A 729 20.41 -36.29 -10.29
N ILE A 730 21.49 -36.48 -11.04
CA ILE A 730 21.63 -37.54 -12.07
C ILE A 730 23.04 -38.15 -12.01
N GLY A 731 23.16 -39.48 -11.94
CA GLY A 731 24.41 -40.16 -11.57
C GLY A 731 24.94 -41.33 -12.43
N ASP A 732 24.32 -41.75 -13.55
CA ASP A 732 24.75 -42.94 -14.34
C ASP A 732 25.38 -42.62 -15.71
N THR A 733 25.78 -41.37 -15.99
CA THR A 733 26.26 -40.95 -17.33
C THR A 733 27.77 -41.04 -17.57
N ASN A 734 28.57 -41.45 -16.58
CA ASN A 734 30.02 -41.69 -16.73
C ASN A 734 30.36 -43.12 -17.23
N ARG A 735 29.36 -43.88 -17.71
CA ARG A 735 29.52 -45.25 -18.22
C ARG A 735 29.57 -45.25 -19.75
N THR A 736 30.33 -46.14 -20.36
CA THR A 736 30.52 -46.23 -21.82
C THR A 736 29.18 -46.39 -22.54
N GLY A 737 28.84 -45.43 -23.41
CA GLY A 737 27.57 -45.40 -24.15
C GLY A 737 26.35 -44.93 -23.37
N SER A 738 26.54 -44.47 -22.12
CA SER A 738 25.48 -43.84 -21.29
C SER A 738 25.31 -42.36 -21.61
N GLU A 739 24.09 -41.96 -21.91
CA GLU A 739 23.69 -40.59 -22.21
C GLU A 739 22.32 -40.32 -21.56
N ALA A 740 22.14 -39.10 -21.03
CA ALA A 740 20.85 -38.63 -20.53
C ALA A 740 20.57 -37.19 -20.98
N VAL A 741 19.28 -36.90 -21.15
CA VAL A 741 18.73 -35.57 -21.38
C VAL A 741 17.54 -35.42 -20.45
N TYR A 742 17.47 -34.35 -19.66
CA TYR A 742 16.31 -34.07 -18.81
C TYR A 742 15.63 -32.76 -19.24
N HIS A 743 14.34 -32.64 -18.93
CA HIS A 743 13.60 -31.40 -18.99
C HIS A 743 12.65 -31.32 -17.80
N VAL A 744 12.48 -30.12 -17.25
CA VAL A 744 11.56 -29.81 -16.17
C VAL A 744 10.70 -28.64 -16.62
N GLY A 745 9.38 -28.85 -16.68
CA GLY A 745 8.42 -27.84 -17.08
C GLY A 745 8.22 -26.74 -16.03
N PRO A 746 7.51 -25.65 -16.35
CA PRO A 746 7.12 -24.65 -15.37
C PRO A 746 6.15 -25.23 -14.34
N LEU A 747 6.11 -24.66 -13.14
CA LEU A 747 5.08 -24.98 -12.16
C LEU A 747 3.73 -24.45 -12.66
N ARG A 748 2.70 -25.31 -12.65
CA ARG A 748 1.34 -24.97 -13.07
C ARG A 748 0.35 -25.25 -11.94
N CYS A 749 -0.20 -24.22 -11.32
CA CYS A 749 -1.27 -24.33 -10.33
C CYS A 749 -2.61 -23.89 -10.92
N TYR A 750 -3.73 -24.40 -10.41
CA TYR A 750 -5.07 -23.96 -10.81
C TYR A 750 -6.05 -23.86 -9.65
N GLY A 751 -7.08 -23.03 -9.84
CA GLY A 751 -8.11 -22.75 -8.85
C GLY A 751 -7.61 -21.87 -7.71
N ASP A 752 -8.55 -21.45 -6.87
CA ASP A 752 -8.33 -20.60 -5.71
C ASP A 752 -9.34 -20.98 -4.63
N LYS A 753 -8.83 -21.45 -3.49
CA LYS A 753 -9.64 -21.93 -2.36
C LYS A 753 -10.40 -20.81 -1.67
N SER A 754 -9.95 -19.56 -1.73
CA SER A 754 -10.53 -18.44 -0.99
C SER A 754 -11.91 -18.02 -1.52
N ILE A 755 -12.11 -18.07 -2.84
CA ILE A 755 -13.25 -17.47 -3.56
C ILE A 755 -14.59 -18.16 -3.21
N TRP A 756 -14.56 -19.48 -2.97
CA TRP A 756 -15.75 -20.30 -2.77
C TRP A 756 -15.98 -20.68 -1.30
N ASN A 757 -14.91 -20.72 -0.50
CA ASN A 757 -14.89 -20.94 0.95
C ASN A 757 -16.02 -20.17 1.66
N ALA A 758 -17.04 -20.89 2.13
CA ALA A 758 -18.24 -20.32 2.72
C ALA A 758 -18.79 -21.13 3.89
N ALA A 759 -19.54 -20.46 4.76
CA ALA A 759 -20.32 -21.09 5.82
C ALA A 759 -21.74 -20.51 5.90
N SER A 760 -22.70 -21.35 6.22
CA SER A 760 -24.11 -21.00 6.46
C SER A 760 -24.48 -21.16 7.93
N PHE A 761 -25.04 -20.11 8.53
CA PHE A 761 -25.42 -20.00 9.93
C PHE A 761 -26.95 -20.05 10.07
N TYR A 762 -27.45 -21.00 10.87
CA TYR A 762 -28.90 -21.27 11.00
C TYR A 762 -29.44 -21.10 12.43
N GLN A 763 -28.60 -20.73 13.40
CA GLN A 763 -28.99 -20.48 14.78
C GLN A 763 -28.32 -19.20 15.30
N GLU A 764 -29.06 -18.30 15.97
CA GLU A 764 -28.52 -17.01 16.47
C GLU A 764 -27.48 -17.18 17.59
N SER A 765 -27.39 -18.37 18.18
CA SER A 765 -26.36 -18.79 19.14
C SER A 765 -25.14 -19.45 18.49
N SER A 766 -25.15 -19.71 17.17
CA SER A 766 -24.06 -20.37 16.46
C SER A 766 -23.04 -19.36 15.92
N TYR A 767 -21.76 -19.72 16.00
CA TYR A 767 -20.63 -18.90 15.58
C TYR A 767 -19.44 -19.80 15.26
N LEU A 768 -18.58 -19.36 14.35
CA LEU A 768 -17.23 -19.91 14.17
C LEU A 768 -16.26 -19.12 15.05
N TYR A 769 -15.19 -19.77 15.53
CA TYR A 769 -14.11 -19.09 16.25
C TYR A 769 -12.72 -19.45 15.70
N PHE A 770 -11.85 -18.45 15.68
CA PHE A 770 -10.49 -18.48 15.15
C PHE A 770 -9.50 -17.86 16.16
N PRO A 771 -8.18 -17.98 15.96
CA PRO A 771 -7.18 -17.29 16.78
C PRO A 771 -7.42 -15.77 16.85
N THR A 772 -6.89 -15.12 17.89
CA THR A 772 -6.97 -13.67 18.08
C THR A 772 -6.42 -12.92 16.86
N LEU A 773 -7.19 -11.93 16.40
CA LEU A 773 -6.86 -11.10 15.26
C LEU A 773 -5.58 -10.26 15.50
N GLN A 774 -4.63 -10.31 14.57
CA GLN A 774 -3.36 -9.56 14.62
C GLN A 774 -3.50 -8.14 14.01
N ALA A 775 -4.39 -7.32 14.57
CA ALA A 775 -4.78 -6.01 14.01
C ALA A 775 -4.10 -4.79 14.68
N GLU A 776 -2.90 -4.95 15.24
CA GLU A 776 -2.32 -3.97 16.17
C GLU A 776 -2.18 -2.56 15.56
N LEU A 777 -1.52 -2.42 14.40
CA LEU A 777 -1.33 -1.13 13.72
C LEU A 777 -2.24 -0.97 12.50
N ALA A 778 -2.45 -2.06 11.74
CA ALA A 778 -3.33 -2.11 10.57
C ALA A 778 -4.09 -3.44 10.51
N SER A 779 -5.25 -3.42 9.85
CA SER A 779 -6.06 -4.59 9.51
C SER A 779 -7.08 -4.25 8.43
N ASP A 780 -7.01 -4.93 7.29
CA ASP A 780 -8.11 -5.06 6.34
C ASP A 780 -8.97 -6.29 6.66
N ILE A 781 -10.28 -6.16 6.43
CA ILE A 781 -11.25 -7.26 6.53
C ILE A 781 -12.23 -7.13 5.36
N SER A 782 -12.38 -8.19 4.56
CA SER A 782 -13.43 -8.25 3.54
C SER A 782 -14.08 -9.62 3.43
N PHE A 783 -15.33 -9.63 3.00
CA PHE A 783 -16.14 -10.84 2.82
C PHE A 783 -17.40 -10.54 1.98
N TYR A 784 -18.05 -11.60 1.50
CA TYR A 784 -19.42 -11.54 1.02
C TYR A 784 -20.40 -12.07 2.08
N PHE A 785 -21.57 -11.47 2.21
CA PHE A 785 -22.67 -11.98 3.03
C PHE A 785 -23.97 -12.13 2.24
N LYS A 786 -24.85 -13.06 2.67
CA LYS A 786 -26.20 -13.29 2.12
C LYS A 786 -27.16 -13.56 3.26
N THR A 787 -28.21 -12.74 3.45
CA THR A 787 -29.18 -12.92 4.56
C THR A 787 -30.61 -12.52 4.20
N SER A 788 -31.55 -12.85 5.08
CA SER A 788 -32.86 -12.18 5.16
C SER A 788 -33.21 -11.60 6.54
N THR A 789 -32.34 -11.70 7.55
CA THR A 789 -32.57 -11.03 8.84
C THR A 789 -32.33 -9.52 8.75
N PRO A 790 -33.03 -8.70 9.56
CA PRO A 790 -32.87 -7.25 9.55
C PRO A 790 -31.57 -6.77 10.22
N SER A 791 -30.86 -7.65 10.92
CA SER A 791 -29.60 -7.37 11.61
C SER A 791 -28.82 -8.66 11.92
N GLY A 792 -27.58 -8.52 12.39
CA GLY A 792 -26.72 -9.60 12.88
C GLY A 792 -25.24 -9.23 12.91
N VAL A 793 -24.46 -9.77 13.85
CA VAL A 793 -23.01 -9.52 13.95
C VAL A 793 -22.24 -10.44 12.99
N PHE A 794 -21.50 -9.87 12.04
CA PHE A 794 -20.69 -10.63 11.07
C PHE A 794 -19.42 -11.18 11.72
N LEU A 795 -18.74 -10.36 12.52
CA LEU A 795 -17.55 -10.76 13.28
C LEU A 795 -17.25 -9.80 14.44
N GLU A 796 -16.58 -10.33 15.46
CA GLU A 796 -16.22 -9.64 16.69
C GLU A 796 -14.90 -10.18 17.28
N ASN A 797 -14.00 -9.30 17.69
CA ASN A 797 -12.88 -9.64 18.58
C ASN A 797 -12.80 -8.60 19.70
N GLN A 798 -12.63 -9.04 20.95
CA GLN A 798 -12.60 -8.19 22.14
C GLN A 798 -11.20 -8.15 22.79
N GLY A 799 -10.85 -7.01 23.38
CA GLY A 799 -9.69 -6.78 24.25
C GLY A 799 -10.12 -6.61 25.71
N LEU A 800 -9.26 -5.99 26.53
CA LEU A 800 -9.61 -5.59 27.92
C LEU A 800 -10.41 -4.27 27.99
N LYS A 801 -10.36 -3.47 26.92
CA LYS A 801 -11.10 -2.21 26.70
C LYS A 801 -11.42 -2.10 25.21
N ASP A 802 -10.37 -2.29 24.42
CA ASP A 802 -10.35 -2.35 22.97
C ASP A 802 -11.33 -3.39 22.41
N PHE A 803 -11.83 -3.16 21.21
CA PHE A 803 -12.59 -4.15 20.45
C PHE A 803 -12.60 -3.81 18.96
N ILE A 804 -13.05 -4.76 18.13
CA ILE A 804 -13.38 -4.56 16.73
C ILE A 804 -14.59 -5.42 16.35
N ARG A 805 -15.59 -4.83 15.69
CA ARG A 805 -16.85 -5.47 15.31
C ARG A 805 -17.38 -4.94 13.98
N LEU A 806 -17.84 -5.86 13.12
CA LEU A 806 -18.66 -5.56 11.93
C LEU A 806 -20.04 -6.19 12.09
N GLU A 807 -21.10 -5.41 11.88
CA GLU A 807 -22.49 -5.88 11.98
C GLU A 807 -23.41 -5.27 10.92
N LEU A 808 -24.44 -6.01 10.53
CA LEU A 808 -25.64 -5.45 9.91
C LEU A 808 -26.48 -4.85 11.06
N SER A 809 -26.47 -3.53 11.19
CA SER A 809 -27.13 -2.82 12.30
C SER A 809 -28.61 -2.54 12.00
N SER A 810 -28.99 -2.50 10.72
CA SER A 810 -30.38 -2.46 10.24
C SER A 810 -30.46 -2.98 8.78
N PRO A 811 -31.66 -3.22 8.21
CA PRO A 811 -31.82 -3.83 6.89
C PRO A 811 -31.03 -3.18 5.75
N SER A 812 -30.68 -1.89 5.85
CA SER A 812 -29.92 -1.15 4.84
C SER A 812 -28.63 -0.52 5.38
N VAL A 813 -28.15 -0.90 6.57
CA VAL A 813 -26.95 -0.29 7.18
C VAL A 813 -25.98 -1.35 7.68
N VAL A 814 -24.76 -1.32 7.15
CA VAL A 814 -23.60 -2.02 7.71
C VAL A 814 -22.82 -1.03 8.57
N THR A 815 -22.42 -1.48 9.75
CA THR A 815 -21.69 -0.69 10.75
C THR A 815 -20.36 -1.36 11.08
N PHE A 816 -19.29 -0.58 11.01
CA PHE A 816 -17.97 -0.91 11.51
C PHE A 816 -17.72 -0.13 12.81
N SER A 817 -17.26 -0.80 13.84
CA SER A 817 -17.02 -0.18 15.14
C SER A 817 -15.80 -0.78 15.83
N PHE A 818 -15.01 0.06 16.49
CA PHE A 818 -13.80 -0.33 17.19
C PHE A 818 -13.45 0.65 18.31
N ASP A 819 -12.64 0.22 19.27
CA ASP A 819 -11.96 1.09 20.24
C ASP A 819 -10.51 0.63 20.37
N VAL A 820 -9.60 1.60 20.49
CA VAL A 820 -8.13 1.44 20.66
C VAL A 820 -7.65 2.07 21.98
N GLY A 821 -8.58 2.46 22.87
CA GLY A 821 -8.33 3.26 24.07
C GLY A 821 -8.66 4.75 23.93
N ASN A 822 -9.06 5.21 22.73
CA ASN A 822 -9.54 6.59 22.50
C ASN A 822 -11.04 6.76 22.85
N GLY A 823 -11.78 5.67 23.02
CA GLY A 823 -13.24 5.65 23.03
C GLY A 823 -13.80 5.05 21.72
N PRO A 824 -15.04 4.53 21.73
CA PRO A 824 -15.60 3.77 20.62
C PRO A 824 -15.83 4.63 19.37
N ALA A 825 -15.08 4.34 18.32
CA ALA A 825 -15.28 4.85 16.98
C ALA A 825 -16.35 4.03 16.24
N VAL A 826 -17.19 4.71 15.45
CA VAL A 826 -18.27 4.09 14.67
C VAL A 826 -18.32 4.69 13.28
N LEU A 827 -18.21 3.85 12.26
CA LEU A 827 -18.35 4.16 10.85
C LEU A 827 -19.53 3.34 10.29
N SER A 828 -20.31 3.90 9.35
CA SER A 828 -21.46 3.20 8.79
C SER A 828 -21.76 3.61 7.35
N VAL A 829 -22.16 2.61 6.56
CA VAL A 829 -22.60 2.77 5.17
C VAL A 829 -24.07 2.43 5.09
N LYS A 830 -24.88 3.35 4.55
CA LYS A 830 -26.31 3.17 4.33
C LYS A 830 -26.60 2.97 2.84
N SER A 831 -27.15 1.81 2.49
CA SER A 831 -27.67 1.53 1.15
C SER A 831 -29.03 2.21 0.93
N HIS A 832 -29.36 2.45 -0.34
CA HIS A 832 -30.71 2.87 -0.77
C HIS A 832 -31.70 1.70 -0.86
N LEU A 833 -31.20 0.46 -0.85
CA LEU A 833 -31.99 -0.78 -0.90
C LEU A 833 -31.76 -1.61 0.38
N PRO A 834 -32.66 -2.55 0.72
CA PRO A 834 -32.38 -3.55 1.74
C PRO A 834 -31.25 -4.49 1.31
N LEU A 835 -30.31 -4.76 2.22
CA LEU A 835 -29.19 -5.69 2.09
C LEU A 835 -29.53 -7.09 2.64
N ASN A 836 -30.79 -7.31 3.02
CA ASN A 836 -31.36 -8.58 3.48
C ASN A 836 -32.34 -9.16 2.44
N ASP A 837 -32.07 -8.93 1.17
CA ASP A 837 -32.87 -9.35 0.01
C ASP A 837 -32.59 -10.80 -0.46
N ARG A 838 -31.70 -11.51 0.25
CA ARG A 838 -31.15 -12.85 -0.07
C ARG A 838 -30.20 -12.90 -1.29
N GLN A 839 -29.66 -11.77 -1.75
CA GLN A 839 -28.53 -11.73 -2.68
C GLN A 839 -27.19 -11.71 -1.93
N TRP A 840 -26.08 -11.78 -2.66
CA TRP A 840 -24.73 -11.63 -2.11
C TRP A 840 -24.31 -10.17 -2.14
N HIS A 841 -24.03 -9.60 -0.97
CA HIS A 841 -23.43 -8.28 -0.81
C HIS A 841 -21.96 -8.38 -0.42
N TYR A 842 -21.12 -7.47 -0.89
CA TYR A 842 -19.71 -7.37 -0.53
C TYR A 842 -19.51 -6.34 0.58
N VAL A 843 -18.62 -6.63 1.53
CA VAL A 843 -18.16 -5.69 2.56
C VAL A 843 -16.64 -5.64 2.53
N ARG A 844 -16.08 -4.43 2.54
CA ARG A 844 -14.66 -4.17 2.80
C ARG A 844 -14.56 -3.13 3.91
N ALA A 845 -13.81 -3.43 4.96
CA ALA A 845 -13.47 -2.52 6.03
C ALA A 845 -11.94 -2.51 6.21
N GLU A 846 -11.41 -1.37 6.66
CA GLU A 846 -9.99 -1.22 6.98
C GLU A 846 -9.87 -0.37 8.24
N ARG A 847 -8.94 -0.71 9.13
CA ARG A 847 -8.46 0.22 10.16
C ARG A 847 -6.95 0.23 10.13
N ASN A 848 -6.35 1.41 10.04
CA ASN A 848 -4.91 1.60 10.15
C ASN A 848 -4.60 2.69 11.21
N VAL A 849 -3.32 3.07 11.37
CA VAL A 849 -2.88 4.12 12.33
C VAL A 849 -3.28 5.54 11.92
N LYS A 850 -3.87 5.72 10.73
CA LYS A 850 -4.13 7.00 10.08
C LYS A 850 -5.61 7.28 9.89
N GLU A 851 -6.38 6.24 9.56
CA GLU A 851 -7.82 6.30 9.28
C GLU A 851 -8.46 4.91 9.44
N ALA A 852 -9.79 4.88 9.42
CA ALA A 852 -10.56 3.67 9.20
C ALA A 852 -11.54 3.89 8.04
N SER A 853 -11.77 2.86 7.23
CA SER A 853 -12.63 2.91 6.05
C SER A 853 -13.69 1.79 6.03
N LEU A 854 -14.79 2.03 5.32
CA LEU A 854 -15.88 1.06 5.12
C LEU A 854 -16.57 1.27 3.77
N GLN A 855 -16.69 0.20 3.00
CA GLN A 855 -17.45 0.12 1.75
C GLN A 855 -18.36 -1.11 1.77
N VAL A 856 -19.53 -0.95 1.13
CA VAL A 856 -20.50 -2.03 0.89
C VAL A 856 -20.86 -1.99 -0.60
N ASP A 857 -20.79 -3.13 -1.27
CA ASP A 857 -20.95 -3.26 -2.72
C ASP A 857 -20.15 -2.19 -3.50
N GLN A 858 -20.81 -1.46 -4.40
CA GLN A 858 -20.25 -0.35 -5.18
C GLN A 858 -20.61 1.03 -4.59
N LEU A 859 -21.05 1.09 -3.33
CA LEU A 859 -21.34 2.37 -2.67
C LEU A 859 -20.05 3.15 -2.39
N PRO A 860 -20.12 4.49 -2.28
CA PRO A 860 -18.95 5.31 -1.98
C PRO A 860 -18.26 4.90 -0.67
N LEU A 861 -16.96 4.67 -0.75
CA LEU A 861 -16.09 4.37 0.39
C LEU A 861 -16.19 5.50 1.43
N ARG A 862 -16.49 5.14 2.68
CA ARG A 862 -16.57 6.08 3.81
C ARG A 862 -15.28 5.97 4.61
N PHE A 863 -14.85 7.08 5.21
CA PHE A 863 -13.62 7.18 6.00
C PHE A 863 -13.89 7.88 7.35
N LEU A 864 -12.99 7.65 8.31
CA LEU A 864 -12.89 8.32 9.60
C LEU A 864 -11.40 8.49 9.95
N GLU A 865 -10.92 9.72 10.07
CA GLU A 865 -9.52 10.01 10.41
C GLU A 865 -9.18 9.61 11.85
N ALA A 866 -7.95 9.14 12.08
CA ALA A 866 -7.44 8.84 13.41
C ALA A 866 -6.92 10.12 14.12
N PRO A 867 -7.15 10.30 15.44
CA PRO A 867 -6.63 11.45 16.17
C PRO A 867 -5.09 11.49 16.14
N ALA A 868 -4.51 12.64 15.77
CA ALA A 868 -3.07 12.84 15.56
C ALA A 868 -2.18 12.31 16.71
N ASP A 869 -2.63 12.45 17.95
CA ASP A 869 -1.93 11.99 19.16
C ASP A 869 -2.82 11.09 20.04
N GLY A 870 -3.70 10.33 19.38
CA GLY A 870 -4.46 9.24 19.98
C GLY A 870 -3.66 7.93 20.08
N HIS A 871 -4.30 6.91 20.66
CA HIS A 871 -3.77 5.55 20.72
C HIS A 871 -3.59 4.93 19.32
N LEU A 872 -2.47 4.23 19.11
CA LEU A 872 -2.11 3.61 17.82
C LEU A 872 -2.32 2.09 17.79
N ARG A 873 -2.15 1.40 18.92
CA ARG A 873 -2.18 -0.07 19.04
C ARG A 873 -3.59 -0.56 19.41
N LEU A 874 -4.12 -1.54 18.68
CA LEU A 874 -5.37 -2.25 19.00
C LEU A 874 -5.05 -3.55 19.77
N GLN A 875 -5.32 -3.58 21.08
CA GLN A 875 -4.91 -4.68 21.99
C GLN A 875 -6.04 -5.70 22.23
N LEU A 876 -6.18 -6.62 21.28
CA LEU A 876 -7.16 -7.72 21.32
C LEU A 876 -6.67 -8.90 22.17
N SER A 877 -7.60 -9.62 22.81
CA SER A 877 -7.28 -10.73 23.73
C SER A 877 -8.22 -11.94 23.67
N SER A 878 -9.45 -11.78 23.18
CA SER A 878 -10.34 -12.90 22.88
C SER A 878 -9.93 -13.61 21.58
N GLN A 879 -10.51 -14.78 21.33
CA GLN A 879 -10.61 -15.34 19.97
C GLN A 879 -11.40 -14.39 19.04
N LEU A 880 -11.20 -14.53 17.74
CA LEU A 880 -12.03 -13.90 16.72
C LEU A 880 -13.30 -14.74 16.52
N PHE A 881 -14.46 -14.14 16.75
CA PHE A 881 -15.78 -14.73 16.51
C PHE A 881 -16.29 -14.30 15.13
N VAL A 882 -16.90 -15.23 14.39
CA VAL A 882 -17.48 -15.00 13.05
C VAL A 882 -18.89 -15.59 13.01
N GLY A 883 -19.85 -14.82 12.50
CA GLY A 883 -21.28 -15.12 12.54
C GLY A 883 -21.95 -14.88 13.90
N GLY A 884 -21.23 -14.36 14.90
CA GLY A 884 -21.81 -14.06 16.20
C GLY A 884 -20.84 -13.42 17.18
N THR A 885 -21.23 -13.42 18.46
CA THR A 885 -20.53 -12.75 19.58
C THR A 885 -20.15 -13.75 20.67
N ALA A 886 -19.20 -13.38 21.52
CA ALA A 886 -18.82 -14.19 22.68
C ALA A 886 -19.98 -14.42 23.68
N SER A 887 -21.00 -13.54 23.68
CA SER A 887 -22.17 -13.63 24.55
C SER A 887 -23.31 -14.50 23.99
N GLN A 888 -23.18 -15.01 22.76
CA GLN A 888 -24.23 -15.75 22.03
C GLN A 888 -25.54 -14.96 21.86
N GLN A 889 -25.45 -13.62 21.88
CA GLN A 889 -26.56 -12.71 21.62
C GLN A 889 -26.28 -11.90 20.35
N ARG A 890 -27.32 -11.66 19.52
CA ARG A 890 -27.25 -10.95 18.23
C ARG A 890 -26.39 -11.65 17.15
N GLY A 891 -26.36 -12.99 17.14
CA GLY A 891 -25.72 -13.74 16.05
C GLY A 891 -26.33 -13.47 14.68
N PHE A 892 -25.54 -13.73 13.64
CA PHE A 892 -25.94 -13.56 12.24
C PHE A 892 -26.54 -14.84 11.69
N LEU A 893 -27.70 -14.73 11.03
CA LEU A 893 -28.31 -15.81 10.25
C LEU A 893 -28.12 -15.53 8.76
N GLY A 894 -27.74 -16.54 7.99
CA GLY A 894 -27.42 -16.38 6.57
C GLY A 894 -26.09 -17.04 6.21
N CYS A 895 -25.42 -16.55 5.18
CA CYS A 895 -24.10 -17.04 4.76
C CYS A 895 -23.02 -15.96 4.83
N ILE A 896 -21.79 -16.39 5.11
CA ILE A 896 -20.55 -15.61 4.91
C ILE A 896 -19.64 -16.40 3.95
N ARG A 897 -18.98 -15.73 3.01
CA ARG A 897 -18.09 -16.34 2.00
C ARG A 897 -16.86 -15.48 1.75
N SER A 898 -15.73 -16.13 1.44
CA SER A 898 -14.46 -15.49 1.09
C SER A 898 -14.03 -14.48 2.15
N LEU A 899 -14.07 -14.88 3.42
CA LEU A 899 -13.57 -14.05 4.51
C LEU A 899 -12.04 -13.95 4.40
N THR A 900 -11.57 -12.75 4.12
CA THR A 900 -10.16 -12.35 4.13
C THR A 900 -9.91 -11.35 5.25
N VAL A 901 -8.78 -11.53 5.93
CA VAL A 901 -8.38 -10.79 7.14
C VAL A 901 -6.88 -10.59 7.06
N ASN A 902 -6.41 -9.34 7.07
CA ASN A 902 -5.00 -8.98 6.84
C ASN A 902 -4.45 -9.68 5.58
N GLY A 903 -5.18 -9.56 4.46
CA GLY A 903 -4.92 -10.25 3.19
C GLY A 903 -5.04 -11.78 3.18
N ARG A 904 -5.24 -12.46 4.33
CA ARG A 904 -5.27 -13.93 4.42
C ARG A 904 -6.70 -14.48 4.48
N SER A 905 -6.99 -15.49 3.66
CA SER A 905 -8.29 -16.17 3.71
C SER A 905 -8.40 -17.09 4.94
N VAL A 906 -9.55 -17.01 5.62
CA VAL A 906 -9.88 -17.79 6.82
C VAL A 906 -10.76 -18.97 6.43
N ASP A 907 -10.30 -20.22 6.65
CA ASP A 907 -11.07 -21.42 6.27
C ASP A 907 -12.36 -21.54 7.10
N LEU A 908 -13.49 -21.20 6.48
CA LEU A 908 -14.83 -21.28 7.06
C LEU A 908 -15.39 -22.70 6.92
N GLU A 909 -15.03 -23.43 5.86
CA GLU A 909 -15.60 -24.73 5.51
C GLU A 909 -15.16 -25.83 6.47
N GLU A 910 -13.85 -26.02 6.69
CA GLU A 910 -13.35 -26.99 7.68
C GLU A 910 -13.82 -26.62 9.09
N ARG A 911 -13.91 -25.32 9.40
CA ARG A 911 -14.42 -24.86 10.69
C ARG A 911 -15.92 -25.16 10.87
N ALA A 912 -16.73 -24.97 9.83
CA ALA A 912 -18.17 -25.24 9.84
C ALA A 912 -18.50 -26.74 9.91
N LYS A 913 -17.72 -27.62 9.24
CA LYS A 913 -17.89 -29.08 9.34
C LYS A 913 -17.83 -29.61 10.78
N MET A 914 -17.18 -28.88 11.68
CA MET A 914 -16.99 -29.24 13.09
C MET A 914 -17.89 -28.47 14.08
N THR A 915 -18.78 -27.59 13.61
CA THR A 915 -19.49 -26.61 14.47
C THR A 915 -21.01 -26.73 14.38
N PRO A 916 -21.72 -27.12 15.46
CA PRO A 916 -23.19 -27.19 15.47
C PRO A 916 -23.87 -25.86 15.13
N GLY A 917 -24.99 -25.94 14.40
CA GLY A 917 -25.75 -24.76 13.94
C GLY A 917 -25.19 -24.07 12.69
N VAL A 918 -23.99 -24.46 12.25
CA VAL A 918 -23.32 -23.96 11.03
C VAL A 918 -23.14 -25.12 10.04
N THR A 919 -23.11 -24.85 8.73
CA THR A 919 -22.74 -25.84 7.70
C THR A 919 -21.74 -25.30 6.68
N SER A 920 -20.90 -26.18 6.12
CA SER A 920 -20.01 -25.89 5.00
C SER A 920 -20.79 -25.44 3.76
N GLY A 921 -20.26 -24.46 3.03
CA GLY A 921 -20.86 -23.92 1.80
C GLY A 921 -22.09 -23.05 2.04
N CYS A 922 -22.69 -22.57 0.94
CA CYS A 922 -23.93 -21.79 0.96
C CYS A 922 -24.76 -22.03 -0.33
N PRO A 923 -25.75 -22.93 -0.31
CA PRO A 923 -26.50 -23.30 -1.52
C PRO A 923 -27.44 -22.19 -2.02
N GLY A 924 -27.91 -22.35 -3.25
CA GLY A 924 -28.92 -21.51 -3.87
C GLY A 924 -28.31 -20.32 -4.60
N TYR A 925 -27.54 -20.58 -5.65
CA TYR A 925 -27.08 -19.58 -6.63
C TYR A 925 -28.15 -19.38 -7.72
N CYS A 926 -28.57 -20.44 -8.39
CA CYS A 926 -29.54 -20.40 -9.49
C CYS A 926 -31.01 -20.22 -9.05
N SER A 927 -31.27 -20.01 -7.77
CA SER A 927 -32.62 -19.90 -7.18
C SER A 927 -32.97 -18.46 -6.79
N GLY A 928 -33.22 -17.62 -7.80
CA GLY A 928 -33.62 -16.21 -7.63
C GLY A 928 -34.29 -15.63 -8.87
N SER A 929 -34.91 -14.46 -8.74
CA SER A 929 -35.48 -13.68 -9.85
C SER A 929 -34.45 -12.84 -10.61
N SER A 930 -33.20 -12.79 -10.13
CA SER A 930 -32.04 -12.17 -10.76
C SER A 930 -31.47 -13.06 -11.88
N SER A 931 -31.36 -12.52 -13.09
CA SER A 931 -30.93 -13.25 -14.29
C SER A 931 -29.41 -13.44 -14.35
N LEU A 932 -28.84 -14.23 -13.42
CA LEU A 932 -27.39 -14.54 -13.32
C LEU A 932 -26.77 -15.05 -14.64
N CYS A 933 -27.60 -15.64 -15.49
CA CYS A 933 -27.28 -15.96 -16.88
C CYS A 933 -28.18 -15.11 -17.77
N HIS A 934 -27.58 -14.26 -18.60
CA HIS A 934 -28.29 -13.34 -19.48
C HIS A 934 -28.76 -14.05 -20.76
N ASN A 935 -29.59 -13.37 -21.56
CA ASN A 935 -29.93 -13.76 -22.93
C ASN A 935 -30.31 -15.25 -23.15
N ARG A 936 -31.14 -15.82 -22.26
CA ARG A 936 -31.55 -17.25 -22.25
C ARG A 936 -30.46 -18.27 -21.91
N GLY A 937 -29.34 -17.85 -21.33
CA GLY A 937 -28.39 -18.76 -20.69
C GLY A 937 -29.06 -19.56 -19.56
N ARG A 938 -28.79 -20.86 -19.47
CA ARG A 938 -29.31 -21.73 -18.41
C ARG A 938 -28.34 -21.76 -17.24
N CYS A 939 -28.79 -21.30 -16.07
CA CYS A 939 -28.02 -21.43 -14.83
C CYS A 939 -27.97 -22.91 -14.39
N ILE A 940 -26.78 -23.39 -14.07
CA ILE A 940 -26.50 -24.73 -13.56
C ILE A 940 -25.77 -24.60 -12.23
N GLU A 941 -26.42 -25.05 -11.15
CA GLU A 941 -25.88 -25.07 -9.80
C GLU A 941 -24.66 -26.00 -9.70
N LYS A 942 -23.67 -25.63 -8.88
CA LYS A 942 -22.51 -26.43 -8.48
C LYS A 942 -22.29 -26.30 -6.97
N ASN A 943 -21.60 -27.27 -6.37
CA ASN A 943 -21.24 -27.21 -4.95
C ASN A 943 -20.41 -25.96 -4.62
N ASN A 944 -19.59 -25.50 -5.59
CA ASN A 944 -18.70 -24.34 -5.49
C ASN A 944 -19.10 -23.28 -6.53
N GLY A 945 -20.38 -22.86 -6.56
CA GLY A 945 -20.86 -21.75 -7.41
C GLY A 945 -21.92 -22.12 -8.46
N TYR A 946 -21.90 -21.44 -9.61
CA TYR A 946 -22.80 -21.70 -10.73
C TYR A 946 -22.08 -21.56 -12.08
N ILE A 947 -22.66 -22.16 -13.12
CA ILE A 947 -22.19 -22.05 -14.51
C ILE A 947 -23.38 -21.68 -15.40
N CYS A 948 -23.19 -20.76 -16.34
CA CYS A 948 -24.18 -20.47 -17.37
C CYS A 948 -23.95 -21.31 -18.63
N ASP A 949 -24.84 -22.24 -18.91
CA ASP A 949 -24.91 -22.92 -20.21
C ASP A 949 -25.53 -21.98 -21.25
N CYS A 950 -24.68 -21.43 -22.11
CA CYS A 950 -25.09 -20.56 -23.21
C CYS A 950 -25.37 -21.33 -24.51
N SER A 951 -25.37 -22.67 -24.54
CA SER A 951 -25.43 -23.46 -25.79
C SER A 951 -26.63 -23.12 -26.68
N GLN A 952 -27.81 -22.91 -26.08
CA GLN A 952 -29.07 -22.56 -26.76
C GLN A 952 -29.27 -21.03 -26.95
N SER A 953 -28.30 -20.22 -26.54
CA SER A 953 -28.31 -18.76 -26.68
C SER A 953 -27.42 -18.31 -27.84
N ALA A 954 -27.86 -17.31 -28.60
CA ALA A 954 -27.05 -16.63 -29.60
C ALA A 954 -25.88 -15.79 -29.03
N TYR A 955 -25.69 -15.78 -27.70
CA TYR A 955 -24.63 -15.06 -26.99
C TYR A 955 -23.62 -16.04 -26.37
N GLY A 956 -22.38 -15.61 -26.17
CA GLY A 956 -21.29 -16.33 -25.48
C GLY A 956 -20.88 -15.66 -24.17
N GLY A 957 -19.68 -15.96 -23.68
CA GLY A 957 -19.17 -15.47 -22.40
C GLY A 957 -19.69 -16.25 -21.18
N THR A 958 -19.06 -16.03 -20.02
CA THR A 958 -19.34 -16.78 -18.77
C THR A 958 -20.75 -16.56 -18.19
N THR A 959 -21.41 -15.45 -18.54
CA THR A 959 -22.79 -15.13 -18.15
C THR A 959 -23.73 -14.97 -19.35
N CYS A 960 -23.35 -15.47 -20.53
CA CYS A 960 -24.12 -15.39 -21.78
C CYS A 960 -24.43 -13.95 -22.25
N ASN A 961 -23.49 -13.02 -22.07
CA ASN A 961 -23.60 -11.60 -22.41
C ASN A 961 -22.84 -11.17 -23.68
N GLN A 962 -21.90 -11.98 -24.19
CA GLN A 962 -21.04 -11.62 -25.33
C GLN A 962 -21.79 -11.84 -26.66
N GLU A 963 -21.92 -10.82 -27.51
CA GLU A 963 -22.54 -10.99 -28.84
C GLU A 963 -21.69 -11.94 -29.73
N VAL A 964 -22.34 -12.92 -30.38
CA VAL A 964 -21.67 -13.76 -31.39
C VAL A 964 -21.88 -13.12 -32.76
N SER A 965 -20.80 -12.60 -33.34
CA SER A 965 -20.79 -11.82 -34.59
C SER A 965 -20.15 -12.57 -35.77
N VAL A 966 -20.60 -12.24 -36.98
CA VAL A 966 -20.13 -12.79 -38.25
C VAL A 966 -20.24 -11.73 -39.34
N SER A 967 -19.16 -11.49 -40.08
CA SER A 967 -19.13 -10.62 -41.26
C SER A 967 -19.47 -11.41 -42.53
N PHE A 968 -20.35 -10.87 -43.37
CA PHE A 968 -20.82 -11.48 -44.62
C PHE A 968 -20.31 -10.68 -45.83
N ASP A 969 -19.90 -11.39 -46.88
CA ASP A 969 -19.66 -10.83 -48.20
C ASP A 969 -20.85 -11.05 -49.15
N ARG A 970 -20.73 -10.54 -50.38
CA ARG A 970 -21.81 -10.57 -51.39
C ARG A 970 -22.26 -11.98 -51.81
N GLU A 971 -21.40 -12.99 -51.64
CA GLU A 971 -21.67 -14.38 -52.02
C GLU A 971 -21.92 -15.30 -50.81
N SER A 972 -21.67 -14.78 -49.59
CA SER A 972 -21.81 -15.49 -48.33
C SER A 972 -23.26 -15.87 -48.04
N SER A 973 -23.45 -17.11 -47.59
CA SER A 973 -24.71 -17.54 -46.99
C SER A 973 -24.50 -18.58 -45.89
N VAL A 974 -25.32 -18.46 -44.86
CA VAL A 974 -25.44 -19.43 -43.76
C VAL A 974 -26.84 -20.00 -43.82
N THR A 975 -26.98 -21.27 -44.20
CA THR A 975 -28.27 -21.97 -44.20
C THR A 975 -28.30 -23.01 -43.08
N TYR A 976 -29.30 -22.92 -42.20
CA TYR A 976 -29.60 -23.86 -41.14
C TYR A 976 -30.83 -24.68 -41.53
N THR A 977 -30.69 -26.00 -41.55
CA THR A 977 -31.75 -26.97 -41.88
C THR A 977 -32.31 -27.54 -40.58
N PHE A 978 -33.62 -27.44 -40.40
CA PHE A 978 -34.30 -28.04 -39.25
C PHE A 978 -34.48 -29.55 -39.49
N GLN A 979 -34.34 -30.37 -38.44
CA GLN A 979 -34.56 -31.81 -38.54
C GLN A 979 -36.05 -32.14 -38.61
N GLU A 980 -36.43 -33.10 -39.45
CA GLU A 980 -37.76 -33.69 -39.39
C GLU A 980 -37.89 -34.58 -38.13
N PRO A 981 -39.00 -34.50 -37.38
CA PRO A 981 -39.29 -35.46 -36.32
C PRO A 981 -39.63 -36.82 -36.95
N PHE A 982 -38.71 -37.78 -36.84
CA PHE A 982 -38.90 -39.15 -37.33
C PHE A 982 -40.20 -39.76 -36.79
N SER A 983 -41.04 -40.29 -37.69
CA SER A 983 -42.42 -40.74 -37.40
C SER A 983 -42.52 -42.04 -36.58
N VAL A 984 -41.49 -42.41 -35.80
CA VAL A 984 -41.33 -43.74 -35.17
C VAL A 984 -41.30 -43.61 -33.64
N MET A 985 -42.36 -43.07 -33.04
CA MET A 985 -42.66 -43.21 -31.59
C MET A 985 -44.13 -42.91 -31.24
N GLN A 986 -45.07 -42.97 -32.19
CA GLN A 986 -46.49 -42.72 -31.92
C GLN A 986 -47.20 -43.98 -31.38
N ASN A 987 -46.83 -44.42 -30.18
CA ASN A 987 -47.51 -45.52 -29.51
C ASN A 987 -47.51 -45.38 -27.97
N ARG A 988 -48.29 -44.43 -27.45
CA ARG A 988 -48.77 -44.41 -26.06
C ARG A 988 -50.24 -43.98 -26.00
N SER A 989 -50.94 -44.53 -25.02
CA SER A 989 -52.40 -44.57 -24.93
C SER A 989 -53.06 -43.20 -24.69
N SER A 990 -54.30 -43.09 -25.15
CA SER A 990 -55.19 -41.94 -25.00
C SER A 990 -55.59 -41.68 -23.54
N GLN A 991 -55.53 -40.40 -23.13
CA GLN A 991 -56.48 -39.75 -22.22
C GLN A 991 -56.30 -38.21 -22.27
N VAL A 992 -57.20 -37.48 -21.59
CA VAL A 992 -57.26 -36.01 -21.46
C VAL A 992 -57.89 -35.24 -22.64
N SER A 993 -59.23 -35.16 -22.58
CA SER A 993 -60.13 -34.02 -22.93
C SER A 993 -59.98 -33.22 -24.24
N SER A 994 -61.10 -33.12 -24.95
CA SER A 994 -61.35 -32.18 -26.06
C SER A 994 -61.33 -30.70 -25.64
N VAL A 995 -60.52 -29.88 -26.33
CA VAL A 995 -60.56 -28.39 -26.27
C VAL A 995 -60.48 -27.81 -27.69
N SER A 996 -61.04 -26.62 -27.87
CA SER A 996 -61.33 -25.88 -29.12
C SER A 996 -60.27 -25.85 -30.24
N LYS A 997 -60.74 -25.89 -31.50
CA LYS A 997 -59.98 -25.54 -32.72
C LYS A 997 -59.75 -24.02 -32.85
N ASP A 998 -58.66 -23.49 -32.30
CA ASP A 998 -57.93 -22.35 -32.89
C ASP A 998 -56.46 -22.40 -32.44
N SER A 999 -55.54 -22.73 -33.35
CA SER A 999 -54.13 -23.01 -33.03
C SER A 999 -53.20 -22.05 -33.78
N ARG A 1000 -52.57 -21.14 -33.04
CA ARG A 1000 -51.77 -20.04 -33.60
C ARG A 1000 -50.27 -20.29 -33.43
N ALA A 1001 -49.55 -20.29 -34.55
CA ALA A 1001 -48.09 -20.35 -34.57
C ALA A 1001 -47.46 -19.16 -33.81
N ARG A 1002 -46.25 -19.39 -33.29
CA ARG A 1002 -45.45 -18.39 -32.58
C ARG A 1002 -44.04 -18.34 -33.16
N GLU A 1003 -43.57 -17.13 -33.43
CA GLU A 1003 -42.21 -16.84 -33.85
C GLU A 1003 -41.60 -15.77 -32.93
N ASP A 1004 -40.37 -15.95 -32.46
CA ASP A 1004 -39.55 -14.92 -31.77
C ASP A 1004 -38.16 -14.90 -32.41
N VAL A 1005 -37.87 -13.82 -33.15
CA VAL A 1005 -36.65 -13.65 -33.94
C VAL A 1005 -35.91 -12.42 -33.42
N ALA A 1006 -34.62 -12.56 -33.12
CA ALA A 1006 -33.78 -11.45 -32.68
C ALA A 1006 -32.44 -11.51 -33.39
N PHE A 1007 -31.93 -10.37 -33.85
CA PHE A 1007 -30.59 -10.22 -34.40
C PHE A 1007 -30.15 -8.76 -34.42
N SER A 1008 -28.85 -8.51 -34.35
CA SER A 1008 -28.24 -7.22 -34.64
C SER A 1008 -27.63 -7.23 -36.05
N PHE A 1009 -27.58 -6.08 -36.73
CA PHE A 1009 -26.88 -5.94 -38.01
C PHE A 1009 -26.21 -4.58 -38.20
N VAL A 1010 -25.15 -4.56 -39.02
CA VAL A 1010 -24.50 -3.35 -39.55
C VAL A 1010 -24.39 -3.50 -41.07
N THR A 1011 -24.93 -2.55 -41.85
CA THR A 1011 -24.71 -2.50 -43.31
C THR A 1011 -24.91 -1.09 -43.88
N SER A 1012 -24.37 -0.87 -45.07
CA SER A 1012 -24.65 0.28 -45.95
C SER A 1012 -25.32 -0.12 -47.28
N GLN A 1013 -25.58 -1.41 -47.50
CA GLN A 1013 -26.09 -1.96 -48.77
C GLN A 1013 -27.61 -1.81 -48.90
N ARG A 1014 -28.09 -1.46 -50.12
CA ARG A 1014 -29.52 -1.35 -50.48
C ARG A 1014 -29.78 -1.85 -51.91
N PRO A 1015 -30.86 -2.59 -52.19
CA PRO A 1015 -31.59 -3.42 -51.23
C PRO A 1015 -30.71 -4.59 -50.72
N SER A 1016 -31.10 -5.22 -49.62
CA SER A 1016 -30.31 -6.29 -48.98
C SER A 1016 -31.20 -7.30 -48.21
N MET A 1017 -30.74 -8.55 -48.12
CA MET A 1017 -31.45 -9.69 -47.56
C MET A 1017 -30.90 -10.09 -46.19
N LEU A 1018 -31.57 -9.70 -45.09
CA LEU A 1018 -31.06 -9.94 -43.74
C LEU A 1018 -31.28 -11.40 -43.30
N LEU A 1019 -32.52 -11.89 -43.43
CA LEU A 1019 -32.94 -13.21 -42.94
C LEU A 1019 -34.12 -13.73 -43.77
N THR A 1020 -34.15 -15.02 -44.05
CA THR A 1020 -35.32 -15.72 -44.58
C THR A 1020 -35.54 -17.07 -43.92
N VAL A 1021 -36.80 -17.50 -43.82
CA VAL A 1021 -37.20 -18.82 -43.31
C VAL A 1021 -38.28 -19.40 -44.22
N SER A 1022 -38.08 -20.62 -44.71
CA SER A 1022 -39.07 -21.41 -45.46
C SER A 1022 -39.70 -22.47 -44.58
N THR A 1023 -40.99 -22.77 -44.80
CA THR A 1023 -41.63 -24.03 -44.37
C THR A 1023 -41.52 -25.10 -45.45
N PHE A 1024 -41.81 -26.36 -45.08
CA PHE A 1024 -41.96 -27.43 -46.07
C PHE A 1024 -43.11 -27.16 -47.07
N SER A 1025 -44.14 -26.42 -46.65
CA SER A 1025 -45.30 -26.01 -47.44
C SER A 1025 -45.10 -24.76 -48.31
N GLN A 1026 -43.86 -24.44 -48.70
CA GLN A 1026 -43.47 -23.25 -49.50
C GLN A 1026 -43.86 -21.87 -48.92
N GLN A 1027 -44.39 -21.80 -47.70
CA GLN A 1027 -44.62 -20.54 -47.01
C GLN A 1027 -43.28 -19.94 -46.57
N TYR A 1028 -43.15 -18.61 -46.59
CA TYR A 1028 -41.91 -17.95 -46.19
C TYR A 1028 -42.10 -16.73 -45.28
N ILE A 1029 -41.05 -16.44 -44.51
CA ILE A 1029 -40.85 -15.20 -43.75
C ILE A 1029 -39.54 -14.60 -44.24
N ALA A 1030 -39.54 -13.33 -44.69
CA ALA A 1030 -38.34 -12.65 -45.15
C ALA A 1030 -38.20 -11.27 -44.50
N VAL A 1031 -36.97 -10.90 -44.13
CA VAL A 1031 -36.62 -9.59 -43.57
C VAL A 1031 -35.61 -8.93 -44.50
N ILE A 1032 -36.00 -7.80 -45.09
CA ILE A 1032 -35.22 -7.12 -46.14
C ILE A 1032 -35.05 -5.63 -45.84
N LEU A 1033 -33.95 -5.06 -46.33
CA LEU A 1033 -33.81 -3.62 -46.53
C LEU A 1033 -34.18 -3.32 -47.98
N THR A 1034 -35.15 -2.43 -48.19
CA THR A 1034 -35.61 -2.07 -49.53
C THR A 1034 -34.65 -1.09 -50.22
N ARG A 1035 -34.98 -0.64 -51.43
CA ARG A 1035 -34.12 0.26 -52.23
C ARG A 1035 -33.83 1.61 -51.56
N ASN A 1036 -34.77 2.16 -50.79
CA ASN A 1036 -34.55 3.39 -50.02
C ASN A 1036 -33.83 3.13 -48.67
N GLY A 1037 -33.71 1.87 -48.27
CA GLY A 1037 -33.09 1.42 -47.01
C GLY A 1037 -34.05 1.24 -45.85
N SER A 1038 -35.36 1.40 -46.04
CA SER A 1038 -36.36 1.06 -45.03
C SER A 1038 -36.43 -0.46 -44.83
N LEU A 1039 -36.67 -0.86 -43.58
CA LEU A 1039 -36.86 -2.26 -43.20
C LEU A 1039 -38.27 -2.72 -43.56
N GLN A 1040 -38.39 -3.84 -44.27
CA GLN A 1040 -39.65 -4.54 -44.49
C GLN A 1040 -39.56 -6.00 -44.04
N ILE A 1041 -40.63 -6.45 -43.40
CA ILE A 1041 -40.84 -7.83 -42.97
C ILE A 1041 -42.00 -8.39 -43.78
N TRP A 1042 -41.72 -9.38 -44.61
CA TRP A 1042 -42.67 -10.03 -45.52
C TRP A 1042 -43.07 -11.40 -44.96
N TYR A 1043 -44.37 -11.69 -44.91
CA TYR A 1043 -44.90 -12.97 -44.46
C TYR A 1043 -45.87 -13.55 -45.50
N HIS A 1044 -45.37 -14.47 -46.33
CA HIS A 1044 -46.19 -15.25 -47.25
C HIS A 1044 -46.58 -16.58 -46.58
N LEU A 1045 -47.61 -16.52 -45.72
CA LEU A 1045 -48.06 -17.67 -44.92
C LEU A 1045 -49.30 -18.39 -45.50
N GLN A 1046 -49.78 -17.93 -46.65
CA GLN A 1046 -50.94 -18.48 -47.38
C GLN A 1046 -50.62 -18.35 -48.87
N THR A 1047 -50.41 -19.47 -49.56
CA THR A 1047 -49.97 -19.51 -50.97
C THR A 1047 -51.05 -19.05 -51.96
N ASP A 1048 -52.29 -18.91 -51.49
CA ASP A 1048 -53.46 -18.37 -52.20
C ASP A 1048 -53.59 -16.84 -52.09
N ARG A 1049 -52.69 -16.14 -51.37
CA ARG A 1049 -52.82 -14.70 -51.08
C ARG A 1049 -51.50 -13.95 -51.19
N SER A 1050 -51.59 -12.64 -51.47
CA SER A 1050 -50.47 -11.71 -51.34
C SER A 1050 -49.90 -11.73 -49.91
N PRO A 1051 -48.58 -11.54 -49.73
CA PRO A 1051 -47.93 -11.56 -48.42
C PRO A 1051 -48.43 -10.43 -47.50
N ASP A 1052 -48.50 -10.71 -46.19
CA ASP A 1052 -48.64 -9.65 -45.18
C ASP A 1052 -47.28 -8.92 -45.08
N VAL A 1053 -47.19 -7.63 -45.48
CA VAL A 1053 -45.94 -6.84 -45.46
C VAL A 1053 -45.99 -5.75 -44.39
N PHE A 1054 -44.98 -5.71 -43.51
CA PHE A 1054 -44.87 -4.75 -42.41
C PHE A 1054 -43.59 -3.93 -42.53
N GLY A 1055 -43.72 -2.59 -42.55
CA GLY A 1055 -42.61 -1.64 -42.53
C GLY A 1055 -42.55 -0.86 -41.23
N PRO A 1056 -41.91 -1.37 -40.15
CA PRO A 1056 -41.93 -0.73 -38.83
C PRO A 1056 -41.03 0.52 -38.73
N ALA A 1057 -40.16 0.77 -39.71
CA ALA A 1057 -39.24 1.91 -39.73
C ALA A 1057 -39.32 2.64 -41.09
N LEU A 1058 -39.70 3.91 -41.04
CA LEU A 1058 -39.73 4.81 -42.22
C LEU A 1058 -38.34 5.37 -42.58
N GLY A 1059 -37.37 5.27 -41.67
CA GLY A 1059 -35.99 5.69 -41.89
C GLY A 1059 -35.12 4.64 -42.60
N ASN A 1060 -34.02 5.10 -43.19
CA ASN A 1060 -32.99 4.23 -43.76
C ASN A 1060 -32.15 3.58 -42.65
N LEU A 1061 -32.13 2.24 -42.60
CA LEU A 1061 -31.28 1.47 -41.67
C LEU A 1061 -30.00 0.92 -42.33
N ALA A 1062 -29.76 1.22 -43.61
CA ALA A 1062 -28.49 0.96 -44.30
C ALA A 1062 -27.61 2.21 -44.25
N ASP A 1063 -27.25 2.63 -43.03
CA ASP A 1063 -26.45 3.83 -42.71
C ASP A 1063 -25.03 3.52 -42.19
N GLY A 1064 -24.67 2.25 -42.08
CA GLY A 1064 -23.38 1.80 -41.52
C GLY A 1064 -23.32 1.75 -40.00
N ARG A 1065 -24.44 1.90 -39.27
CA ARG A 1065 -24.52 1.78 -37.81
C ARG A 1065 -25.09 0.43 -37.36
N LEU A 1066 -24.97 0.13 -36.07
CA LEU A 1066 -25.52 -1.08 -35.45
C LEU A 1066 -27.02 -0.92 -35.14
N HIS A 1067 -27.85 -1.69 -35.83
CA HIS A 1067 -29.29 -1.77 -35.59
C HIS A 1067 -29.64 -3.11 -34.94
N ARG A 1068 -30.51 -3.11 -33.91
CA ARG A 1068 -30.99 -4.33 -33.25
C ARG A 1068 -32.47 -4.55 -33.60
N ILE A 1069 -32.76 -5.70 -34.21
CA ILE A 1069 -34.10 -6.11 -34.62
C ILE A 1069 -34.60 -7.19 -33.67
N ARG A 1070 -35.82 -7.01 -33.16
CA ARG A 1070 -36.57 -8.07 -32.49
C ARG A 1070 -38.00 -8.12 -33.01
N MET A 1071 -38.42 -9.30 -33.43
CA MET A 1071 -39.72 -9.60 -34.02
C MET A 1071 -40.39 -10.69 -33.21
N HIS A 1072 -41.56 -10.41 -32.64
CA HIS A 1072 -42.39 -11.41 -32.00
C HIS A 1072 -43.73 -11.50 -32.74
N ARG A 1073 -44.12 -12.71 -33.16
CA ARG A 1073 -45.39 -12.97 -33.86
C ARG A 1073 -46.18 -14.05 -33.13
N VAL A 1074 -47.47 -13.81 -32.94
CA VAL A 1074 -48.44 -14.77 -32.41
C VAL A 1074 -49.69 -14.75 -33.28
N GLY A 1075 -49.76 -15.65 -34.28
CA GLY A 1075 -50.84 -15.66 -35.28
C GLY A 1075 -50.84 -14.43 -36.20
N LYS A 1076 -51.59 -13.37 -35.86
CA LYS A 1076 -51.72 -12.13 -36.65
C LYS A 1076 -51.64 -10.81 -35.85
N ASN A 1077 -51.56 -10.82 -34.51
CA ASN A 1077 -51.37 -9.61 -33.68
C ASN A 1077 -50.51 -9.92 -32.44
N LEU A 1078 -50.00 -8.89 -31.76
CA LEU A 1078 -48.88 -9.02 -30.82
C LEU A 1078 -49.28 -9.46 -29.39
N TYR A 1079 -48.39 -10.24 -28.75
CA TYR A 1079 -48.38 -10.74 -27.37
C TYR A 1079 -49.17 -12.04 -27.04
N VAL A 1080 -49.52 -12.24 -25.76
CA VAL A 1080 -49.45 -13.51 -25.00
C VAL A 1080 -50.82 -14.23 -24.85
N GLN A 1081 -50.94 -15.48 -24.35
CA GLN A 1081 -50.03 -16.31 -23.52
C GLN A 1081 -50.13 -17.83 -23.80
N VAL A 1082 -49.20 -18.61 -23.21
CA VAL A 1082 -49.27 -20.05 -22.75
C VAL A 1082 -50.54 -20.87 -23.12
N SER A 1083 -50.48 -22.13 -23.62
CA SER A 1083 -49.36 -23.05 -23.94
C SER A 1083 -49.79 -24.26 -24.83
N ASN A 1084 -48.80 -24.98 -25.39
CA ASN A 1084 -48.84 -26.33 -26.00
C ASN A 1084 -49.82 -26.62 -27.17
N VAL A 1085 -49.30 -26.51 -28.40
CA VAL A 1085 -49.70 -27.25 -29.62
C VAL A 1085 -48.48 -27.31 -30.58
N PRO A 1086 -48.47 -28.15 -31.64
CA PRO A 1086 -47.25 -28.42 -32.42
C PRO A 1086 -46.63 -27.21 -33.13
N GLU A 1087 -45.30 -27.23 -33.30
CA GLU A 1087 -44.58 -26.25 -34.11
C GLU A 1087 -44.91 -26.38 -35.61
N LYS A 1088 -44.88 -25.27 -36.35
CA LYS A 1088 -44.83 -25.33 -37.82
C LYS A 1088 -43.51 -25.98 -38.24
N LEU A 1089 -43.55 -26.92 -39.18
CA LEU A 1089 -42.34 -27.49 -39.73
C LEU A 1089 -41.65 -26.49 -40.67
N TYR A 1090 -40.68 -25.75 -40.12
CA TYR A 1090 -39.71 -24.96 -40.88
C TYR A 1090 -38.73 -25.91 -41.58
N ARG A 1091 -38.33 -25.62 -42.82
CA ARG A 1091 -37.45 -26.46 -43.64
C ARG A 1091 -36.02 -25.96 -43.65
N TYR A 1092 -35.85 -24.65 -43.84
CA TYR A 1092 -34.55 -23.99 -43.76
C TYR A 1092 -34.69 -22.52 -43.38
N LEU A 1093 -33.70 -22.03 -42.65
CA LEU A 1093 -33.45 -20.62 -42.37
C LEU A 1093 -32.14 -20.23 -43.06
N THR A 1094 -32.14 -19.15 -43.85
CA THR A 1094 -30.94 -18.66 -44.55
C THR A 1094 -30.67 -17.20 -44.19
N LEU A 1095 -29.41 -16.91 -43.89
CA LEU A 1095 -28.86 -15.57 -43.67
C LEU A 1095 -27.99 -15.19 -44.87
N GLY A 1096 -28.08 -13.94 -45.33
CA GLY A 1096 -27.35 -13.45 -46.49
C GLY A 1096 -27.93 -13.93 -47.83
N LYS A 1097 -27.07 -14.40 -48.75
CA LYS A 1097 -27.47 -14.72 -50.12
C LYS A 1097 -28.35 -15.98 -50.18
N VAL A 1098 -29.50 -15.90 -50.83
CA VAL A 1098 -30.41 -17.05 -51.03
C VAL A 1098 -30.16 -17.66 -52.40
N ILE A 1099 -29.81 -18.96 -52.42
CA ILE A 1099 -29.38 -19.66 -53.64
C ILE A 1099 -30.51 -20.52 -54.24
N ARG A 1100 -31.43 -21.01 -53.41
CA ARG A 1100 -32.65 -21.74 -53.84
C ARG A 1100 -33.84 -21.37 -52.95
N MET A 1101 -34.74 -20.57 -53.51
CA MET A 1101 -36.12 -20.40 -53.06
C MET A 1101 -36.97 -20.20 -54.31
N GLU A 1102 -38.06 -20.96 -54.42
CA GLU A 1102 -39.09 -20.80 -55.45
C GLU A 1102 -40.28 -20.09 -54.81
N ASN A 1103 -41.10 -19.39 -55.61
CA ASN A 1103 -42.29 -18.65 -55.15
C ASN A 1103 -42.00 -17.53 -54.11
N LEU A 1104 -41.00 -16.69 -54.39
CA LEU A 1104 -40.76 -15.41 -53.68
C LEU A 1104 -41.28 -14.20 -54.49
N ASP A 1105 -41.86 -13.22 -53.81
CA ASP A 1105 -42.28 -11.94 -54.40
C ASP A 1105 -41.11 -11.12 -54.98
N GLU A 1106 -41.41 -10.26 -55.97
CA GLU A 1106 -40.40 -9.65 -56.84
C GLU A 1106 -39.37 -8.76 -56.12
N GLU A 1107 -39.75 -7.96 -55.11
CA GLU A 1107 -38.79 -7.18 -54.31
C GLU A 1107 -38.01 -8.05 -53.30
N VAL A 1108 -38.59 -9.17 -52.82
CA VAL A 1108 -37.86 -10.15 -52.00
C VAL A 1108 -36.83 -10.89 -52.84
N MET A 1109 -37.17 -11.28 -54.08
CA MET A 1109 -36.22 -11.83 -55.06
C MET A 1109 -35.08 -10.86 -55.38
N LYS A 1110 -35.38 -9.56 -55.54
CA LYS A 1110 -34.35 -8.54 -55.76
C LYS A 1110 -33.41 -8.44 -54.56
N ALA A 1111 -33.91 -8.40 -53.32
CA ALA A 1111 -33.08 -8.43 -52.12
C ALA A 1111 -32.25 -9.73 -52.04
N ALA A 1112 -32.88 -10.89 -52.19
CA ALA A 1112 -32.25 -12.21 -52.16
C ALA A 1112 -31.08 -12.35 -53.15
N SER A 1113 -31.24 -11.82 -54.38
CA SER A 1113 -30.19 -11.80 -55.42
C SER A 1113 -29.00 -10.87 -55.10
N LYS A 1114 -29.19 -9.89 -54.21
CA LYS A 1114 -28.16 -8.94 -53.77
C LYS A 1114 -27.45 -9.38 -52.49
N GLY A 1115 -28.05 -10.29 -51.72
CA GLY A 1115 -27.49 -10.83 -50.48
C GLY A 1115 -27.35 -9.78 -49.38
N PHE A 1116 -26.41 -10.01 -48.46
CA PHE A 1116 -26.06 -9.10 -47.37
C PHE A 1116 -24.55 -8.94 -47.28
N ILE A 1117 -24.10 -7.69 -47.36
CA ILE A 1117 -22.71 -7.28 -47.11
C ILE A 1117 -22.72 -6.46 -45.83
N GLY A 1118 -22.03 -6.92 -44.79
CA GLY A 1118 -22.09 -6.30 -43.48
C GLY A 1118 -21.75 -7.25 -42.33
N CYS A 1119 -22.14 -6.89 -41.12
CA CYS A 1119 -22.00 -7.72 -39.92
C CYS A 1119 -23.40 -8.14 -39.44
N LEU A 1120 -23.62 -9.43 -39.16
CA LEU A 1120 -24.75 -9.91 -38.36
C LEU A 1120 -24.22 -10.36 -37.00
N SER A 1121 -24.93 -10.08 -35.91
CA SER A 1121 -24.64 -10.66 -34.60
C SER A 1121 -25.89 -11.12 -33.86
N SER A 1122 -25.68 -12.01 -32.89
CA SER A 1122 -26.69 -12.44 -31.92
C SER A 1122 -27.98 -13.00 -32.53
N VAL A 1123 -27.86 -13.68 -33.68
CA VAL A 1123 -29.00 -14.21 -34.44
C VAL A 1123 -29.64 -15.40 -33.73
N GLN A 1124 -30.83 -15.18 -33.19
CA GLN A 1124 -31.71 -16.16 -32.55
C GLN A 1124 -33.00 -16.30 -33.38
N PHE A 1125 -33.44 -17.54 -33.60
CA PHE A 1125 -34.77 -17.85 -34.14
C PHE A 1125 -35.44 -18.90 -33.25
N ASN A 1126 -36.54 -18.52 -32.58
CA ASN A 1126 -37.18 -19.31 -31.52
C ASN A 1126 -36.14 -19.80 -30.48
N HIS A 1127 -35.94 -21.11 -30.40
CA HIS A 1127 -35.01 -21.76 -29.47
C HIS A 1127 -33.61 -22.04 -30.08
N VAL A 1128 -33.40 -21.83 -31.39
CA VAL A 1128 -32.10 -22.04 -32.05
C VAL A 1128 -31.32 -20.74 -32.26
N ALA A 1129 -29.99 -20.87 -32.32
CA ALA A 1129 -29.05 -19.78 -32.63
C ALA A 1129 -28.24 -20.13 -33.91
N PRO A 1130 -28.82 -19.96 -35.12
CA PRO A 1130 -28.26 -20.51 -36.37
C PRO A 1130 -26.83 -20.05 -36.67
N LEU A 1131 -26.53 -18.78 -36.39
CA LEU A 1131 -25.22 -18.19 -36.67
C LEU A 1131 -24.14 -18.76 -35.76
N LYS A 1132 -24.44 -18.91 -34.47
CA LYS A 1132 -23.54 -19.51 -33.48
C LYS A 1132 -23.30 -20.99 -33.78
N ALA A 1133 -24.37 -21.72 -34.12
CA ALA A 1133 -24.27 -23.13 -34.51
C ALA A 1133 -23.34 -23.33 -35.72
N ALA A 1134 -23.37 -22.41 -36.69
CA ALA A 1134 -22.51 -22.47 -37.87
C ALA A 1134 -21.03 -22.18 -37.58
N LEU A 1135 -20.73 -21.40 -36.54
CA LEU A 1135 -19.35 -21.19 -36.07
C LEU A 1135 -18.83 -22.38 -35.25
N THR A 1136 -19.66 -22.95 -34.36
CA THR A 1136 -19.22 -23.99 -33.41
C THR A 1136 -19.25 -25.41 -33.98
N ASN A 1137 -20.23 -25.75 -34.83
CA ASN A 1137 -20.44 -27.10 -35.36
C ASN A 1137 -20.06 -27.21 -36.85
N ARG A 1138 -18.83 -26.80 -37.19
CA ARG A 1138 -18.24 -26.89 -38.54
C ARG A 1138 -18.06 -28.36 -38.99
N GLY A 1139 -19.16 -28.97 -39.43
CA GLY A 1139 -19.24 -30.39 -39.82
C GLY A 1139 -20.62 -31.02 -39.63
N SER A 1140 -21.58 -30.34 -38.99
CA SER A 1140 -22.95 -30.82 -38.87
C SER A 1140 -23.68 -30.83 -40.22
N SER A 1141 -24.37 -31.93 -40.53
CA SER A 1141 -25.22 -32.07 -41.72
C SER A 1141 -26.43 -31.12 -41.75
N LEU A 1142 -26.67 -30.38 -40.67
CA LEU A 1142 -27.75 -29.40 -40.54
C LEU A 1142 -27.35 -27.99 -40.99
N ILE A 1143 -26.10 -27.77 -41.39
CA ILE A 1143 -25.57 -26.43 -41.68
C ILE A 1143 -24.85 -26.43 -43.03
N THR A 1144 -25.34 -25.61 -43.96
CA THR A 1144 -24.70 -25.37 -45.26
C THR A 1144 -24.09 -23.96 -45.28
N LEU A 1145 -22.79 -23.90 -45.59
CA LEU A 1145 -22.01 -22.66 -45.74
C LEU A 1145 -21.53 -22.55 -47.18
N THR A 1146 -21.79 -21.40 -47.83
CA THR A 1146 -21.34 -21.18 -49.22
C THR A 1146 -20.13 -20.25 -49.25
N ARG A 1147 -19.01 -20.78 -49.79
CA ARG A 1147 -17.63 -20.27 -49.70
C ARG A 1147 -17.04 -20.28 -48.27
N GLY A 1148 -15.71 -20.40 -48.22
CA GLY A 1148 -14.97 -20.88 -47.06
C GLY A 1148 -14.41 -19.79 -46.15
N ASN A 1149 -14.24 -20.13 -44.87
CA ASN A 1149 -13.66 -19.29 -43.82
C ASN A 1149 -14.24 -17.87 -43.73
N VAL A 1150 -15.52 -17.81 -43.37
CA VAL A 1150 -16.03 -16.65 -42.63
C VAL A 1150 -15.27 -16.57 -41.30
N PRO A 1151 -14.57 -15.46 -40.99
CA PRO A 1151 -13.77 -15.35 -39.78
C PRO A 1151 -14.66 -15.12 -38.56
N ALA A 1152 -14.48 -15.93 -37.52
CA ALA A 1152 -15.11 -15.68 -36.22
C ALA A 1152 -14.34 -14.58 -35.48
N SER A 1153 -14.70 -13.33 -35.70
CA SER A 1153 -14.22 -12.21 -34.87
C SER A 1153 -14.85 -12.31 -33.48
N GLY A 1154 -14.04 -12.49 -32.43
CA GLY A 1154 -14.49 -12.39 -31.03
C GLY A 1154 -14.79 -10.96 -30.58
N HIS A 1155 -15.32 -10.12 -31.47
CA HIS A 1155 -15.49 -8.68 -31.31
C HIS A 1155 -16.91 -8.27 -31.74
N ASP A 1156 -17.44 -7.24 -31.09
CA ASP A 1156 -18.74 -6.65 -31.41
C ASP A 1156 -18.75 -6.07 -32.85
N CYS A 1157 -19.89 -6.12 -33.54
CA CYS A 1157 -20.05 -5.51 -34.87
C CYS A 1157 -19.79 -3.97 -34.86
N ASN A 1158 -19.70 -3.37 -33.67
CA ASN A 1158 -19.34 -1.97 -33.43
C ASN A 1158 -17.82 -1.67 -33.53
N SER A 1159 -16.93 -2.67 -33.59
CA SER A 1159 -15.47 -2.43 -33.66
C SER A 1159 -15.02 -2.11 -35.09
N HIS A 1160 -14.78 -0.83 -35.39
CA HIS A 1160 -14.31 -0.38 -36.71
C HIS A 1160 -12.85 -0.79 -37.02
N HIS A 1161 -12.67 -1.92 -37.70
CA HIS A 1161 -11.51 -2.15 -38.57
C HIS A 1161 -11.98 -2.61 -39.95
N HIS A 1162 -11.39 -2.04 -41.01
CA HIS A 1162 -11.71 -2.42 -42.39
C HIS A 1162 -11.23 -3.86 -42.69
N PRO A 1163 -12.03 -4.70 -43.38
CA PRO A 1163 -11.59 -6.02 -43.80
C PRO A 1163 -10.39 -5.95 -44.76
N LEU A 1164 -9.33 -6.72 -44.49
CA LEU A 1164 -8.13 -6.74 -45.32
C LEU A 1164 -8.34 -7.50 -46.63
N THR A 1165 -7.85 -6.93 -47.73
CA THR A 1165 -7.40 -7.71 -48.88
C THR A 1165 -6.02 -8.34 -48.59
N LEU A 1166 -5.78 -9.53 -49.13
CA LEU A 1166 -4.51 -10.26 -48.96
C LEU A 1166 -3.32 -9.57 -49.68
N PRO A 1167 -2.07 -9.88 -49.29
CA PRO A 1167 -1.07 -8.84 -49.11
C PRO A 1167 -0.23 -8.51 -50.36
N PRO A 1168 0.11 -7.22 -50.55
CA PRO A 1168 1.24 -6.82 -51.37
C PRO A 1168 2.50 -6.68 -50.49
N ALA A 1169 3.14 -7.81 -50.15
CA ALA A 1169 4.41 -7.84 -49.40
C ALA A 1169 5.58 -7.13 -50.13
N VAL A 1170 5.37 -6.72 -51.39
CA VAL A 1170 6.30 -5.91 -52.20
C VAL A 1170 6.03 -4.40 -52.07
N PHE A 1171 4.76 -3.97 -51.94
CA PHE A 1171 4.43 -2.54 -51.89
C PHE A 1171 4.60 -1.90 -50.51
N SER A 1172 4.48 -2.62 -49.39
CA SER A 1172 4.81 -2.03 -48.09
C SER A 1172 6.31 -1.74 -47.97
N GLY A 1173 7.16 -2.63 -48.49
CA GLY A 1173 8.60 -2.41 -48.63
C GLY A 1173 8.92 -1.23 -49.56
N VAL A 1174 8.29 -1.17 -50.74
CA VAL A 1174 8.51 -0.04 -51.68
C VAL A 1174 7.95 1.28 -51.15
N VAL A 1175 6.81 1.31 -50.46
CA VAL A 1175 6.23 2.57 -49.92
C VAL A 1175 6.97 3.02 -48.66
N THR A 1176 7.39 2.13 -47.77
CA THR A 1176 8.27 2.53 -46.65
C THR A 1176 9.65 2.92 -47.17
N ALA A 1177 10.21 2.25 -48.17
CA ALA A 1177 11.45 2.68 -48.82
C ALA A 1177 11.26 4.02 -49.56
N VAL A 1178 10.18 4.26 -50.29
CA VAL A 1178 9.93 5.53 -51.01
C VAL A 1178 9.59 6.66 -50.05
N VAL A 1179 8.87 6.42 -48.95
CA VAL A 1179 8.64 7.43 -47.91
C VAL A 1179 9.93 7.68 -47.11
N PHE A 1180 10.72 6.65 -46.79
CA PHE A 1180 12.01 6.84 -46.11
C PHE A 1180 13.06 7.48 -47.03
N ILE A 1181 13.07 7.17 -48.33
CA ILE A 1181 13.88 7.86 -49.34
C ILE A 1181 13.34 9.27 -49.60
N ALA A 1182 12.04 9.52 -49.58
CA ALA A 1182 11.47 10.86 -49.70
C ALA A 1182 11.70 11.71 -48.45
N VAL A 1183 11.66 11.13 -47.25
CA VAL A 1183 12.00 11.81 -45.99
C VAL A 1183 13.50 11.99 -45.84
N CYS A 1184 14.33 11.02 -46.25
CA CYS A 1184 15.78 11.20 -46.32
C CYS A 1184 16.18 12.17 -47.43
N ALA A 1185 15.50 12.19 -48.57
CA ALA A 1185 15.71 13.18 -49.63
C ALA A 1185 15.20 14.55 -49.21
N LEU A 1186 14.07 14.66 -48.50
CA LEU A 1186 13.63 15.93 -47.89
C LEU A 1186 14.55 16.37 -46.77
N ALA A 1187 15.15 15.46 -45.99
CA ALA A 1187 16.13 15.78 -44.97
C ALA A 1187 17.48 16.18 -45.59
N VAL A 1188 17.93 15.51 -46.64
CA VAL A 1188 19.16 15.84 -47.39
C VAL A 1188 18.96 17.12 -48.21
N VAL A 1189 17.81 17.33 -48.85
CA VAL A 1189 17.45 18.59 -49.53
C VAL A 1189 17.25 19.71 -48.51
N SER A 1190 16.63 19.49 -47.35
CA SER A 1190 16.56 20.49 -46.27
C SER A 1190 17.94 20.80 -45.71
N ARG A 1191 18.83 19.80 -45.56
CA ARG A 1191 20.21 19.99 -45.09
C ARG A 1191 21.09 20.66 -46.14
N LEU A 1192 20.89 20.36 -47.42
CA LEU A 1192 21.53 21.04 -48.55
C LEU A 1192 21.00 22.46 -48.75
N LEU A 1193 19.70 22.72 -48.57
CA LEU A 1193 19.12 24.07 -48.60
C LEU A 1193 19.53 24.87 -47.36
N TYR A 1194 19.72 24.23 -46.20
CA TYR A 1194 20.25 24.86 -45.00
C TYR A 1194 21.75 25.16 -45.16
N GLN A 1195 22.53 24.24 -45.74
CA GLN A 1195 23.94 24.45 -46.07
C GLN A 1195 24.14 25.45 -47.22
N GLN A 1196 23.27 25.49 -48.24
CA GLN A 1196 23.26 26.52 -49.27
C GLN A 1196 22.85 27.88 -48.69
N ARG A 1197 21.88 27.93 -47.76
CA ARG A 1197 21.55 29.17 -47.02
C ARG A 1197 22.70 29.61 -46.12
N GLN A 1198 23.42 28.71 -45.46
CA GLN A 1198 24.63 29.07 -44.69
C GLN A 1198 25.79 29.50 -45.59
N ALA A 1199 25.98 28.88 -46.76
CA ALA A 1199 26.98 29.27 -47.74
C ALA A 1199 26.69 30.67 -48.32
N GLN A 1200 25.47 30.90 -48.80
CA GLN A 1200 25.04 32.21 -49.32
C GLN A 1200 25.07 33.31 -48.26
N ARG A 1201 24.73 32.99 -46.99
CA ARG A 1201 24.75 33.98 -45.89
C ARG A 1201 26.17 34.35 -45.43
N ASN A 1202 27.18 33.58 -45.81
CA ASN A 1202 28.59 33.83 -45.49
C ASN A 1202 29.40 34.42 -46.66
N SER A 1203 28.80 34.70 -47.83
CA SER A 1203 29.58 35.00 -49.06
C SER A 1203 29.27 36.32 -49.77
N SER A 1204 28.51 37.27 -49.21
CA SER A 1204 28.10 38.47 -49.97
C SER A 1204 27.90 39.81 -49.23
N ILE A 1205 28.51 40.04 -48.05
CA ILE A 1205 28.66 41.42 -47.52
C ILE A 1205 30.11 41.67 -47.10
N LYS A 1206 30.88 42.17 -48.08
CA LYS A 1206 32.20 42.82 -48.04
C LYS A 1206 32.44 43.38 -49.45
N GLU A 1207 32.52 44.69 -49.72
CA GLU A 1207 32.30 45.89 -48.92
C GLU A 1207 31.12 46.70 -49.58
N GLU A 1208 30.85 48.02 -49.48
CA GLU A 1208 31.57 49.19 -48.93
C GLU A 1208 30.59 50.17 -48.26
N HIS A 1209 30.18 51.27 -48.93
CA HIS A 1209 29.41 52.38 -48.36
C HIS A 1209 28.35 52.97 -49.31
N ARG A 1210 27.36 53.65 -48.73
CA ARG A 1210 27.05 55.07 -49.05
C ARG A 1210 26.19 55.73 -47.94
N HIS A 1211 26.15 57.06 -47.94
CA HIS A 1211 25.73 57.94 -46.83
C HIS A 1211 24.22 58.30 -46.81
N SER A 1212 23.85 59.05 -45.74
CA SER A 1212 22.72 60.01 -45.63
C SER A 1212 21.33 59.45 -45.28
N THR A 1213 20.47 60.10 -44.47
CA THR A 1213 20.59 61.21 -43.46
C THR A 1213 19.25 61.37 -42.71
N TYR A 1214 19.25 61.86 -41.45
CA TYR A 1214 18.10 62.49 -40.74
C TYR A 1214 16.84 61.60 -40.46
N THR A 1215 15.92 61.85 -39.52
CA THR A 1215 15.91 62.52 -38.18
C THR A 1215 14.63 62.13 -37.40
N ASP A 1216 14.75 61.98 -36.07
CA ASP A 1216 13.83 62.38 -34.98
C ASP A 1216 12.30 62.15 -34.91
N TYR A 1217 11.90 61.87 -33.65
CA TYR A 1217 10.78 62.41 -32.84
C TYR A 1217 9.38 61.76 -32.72
N ARG A 1218 9.08 61.38 -31.44
CA ARG A 1218 7.79 61.44 -30.69
C ARG A 1218 6.63 60.52 -31.16
N THR A 1219 5.58 60.23 -30.36
CA THR A 1219 5.13 60.62 -28.98
C THR A 1219 4.48 59.35 -28.37
N GLU A 1220 4.80 58.88 -27.16
CA GLU A 1220 4.31 59.29 -25.81
C GLU A 1220 2.86 58.92 -25.41
N LEU A 1221 2.73 58.41 -24.16
CA LEU A 1221 1.56 58.41 -23.24
C LEU A 1221 0.25 57.67 -23.64
N HIS A 1222 -0.68 57.32 -22.73
CA HIS A 1222 -0.64 56.77 -21.35
C HIS A 1222 -2.09 56.51 -20.85
N LEU A 1223 -2.26 55.72 -19.76
CA LEU A 1223 -3.41 55.74 -18.82
C LEU A 1223 -4.82 55.37 -19.40
N HIS A 1224 -5.85 54.97 -18.62
CA HIS A 1224 -5.93 54.38 -17.27
C HIS A 1224 -7.24 53.56 -17.09
N ASN A 1225 -7.37 52.95 -15.91
CA ASN A 1225 -8.55 52.37 -15.20
C ASN A 1225 -9.95 52.86 -15.66
N SER A 1226 -11.07 52.11 -15.56
CA SER A 1226 -11.68 51.51 -14.35
C SER A 1226 -13.10 50.94 -14.73
N VAL A 1227 -13.93 50.21 -13.95
CA VAL A 1227 -13.86 49.41 -12.69
C VAL A 1227 -15.24 48.69 -12.48
N ARG A 1228 -15.26 47.44 -11.95
CA ARG A 1228 -16.46 46.71 -11.38
C ARG A 1228 -17.66 46.41 -12.32
N ASP A 1229 -18.61 45.50 -12.04
CA ASP A 1229 -18.80 44.37 -11.08
C ASP A 1229 -19.41 43.20 -11.91
N SER A 1230 -19.21 41.90 -11.66
CA SER A 1230 -19.87 41.08 -10.60
C SER A 1230 -19.58 39.57 -10.91
N VAL A 1231 -19.10 38.73 -9.98
CA VAL A 1231 -19.82 37.81 -9.04
C VAL A 1231 -20.23 36.44 -9.64
N LYS A 1232 -19.98 35.36 -8.85
CA LYS A 1232 -20.37 33.92 -8.96
C LYS A 1232 -19.50 32.97 -9.83
N GLU A 1233 -18.97 31.85 -9.29
CA GLU A 1233 -19.56 30.59 -8.72
C GLU A 1233 -20.11 29.66 -9.82
N TYR A 1234 -19.88 28.33 -9.86
CA TYR A 1234 -19.07 27.37 -9.08
C TYR A 1234 -18.64 26.18 -9.99
N TYR A 1235 -17.75 25.30 -9.49
CA TYR A 1235 -17.47 23.89 -9.87
C TYR A 1235 -18.39 23.19 -10.89
N ILE A 1236 -17.77 22.37 -11.76
CA ILE A 1236 -17.74 20.88 -11.64
C ILE A 1236 -16.33 20.41 -12.02
#